data_AF-A0A524C446-F1
#
_entry.id   AF-A0A524C446-F1
#
_cell.length_a   1.000
_cell.length_b   1.000
_cell.length_c   1.000
_cell.angle_alpha   90.00
_cell.angle_beta   90.00
_cell.angle_gamma   90.00
#
_symmetry.space_group_name_H-M   'P 1'
#
loop_
_entity.id
_entity.type
_entity.pdbx_description
1 polymer ?
#
loop_
_entity_poly.entity_id
_entity_poly.type
_entity_poly.pdbx_seq_one_letter_code
_entity_poly.pdbx_strand_id
1 'polypeptide(L)'
;MRSQDFPSESQRVQSQFEDYLDQIAAKLDLAPLIKTVTVKMGQQNAFKKKLTSPLGLVTREYDDSHRSLQITLSPNVPQFFPILLLREAYFCFVQPHLLEDTFLQFYIYMLIESELPHRKVTEIWKAQVRTITEFIPLFSFQLDFIKKFFQFQFPNSEKTITNTLFAYLQHPHVNLSYSGLLNLIYHIYIKSLKEAYQENEELLETIRVLNIIFQKVKSYRALLEYKDHFKELKNSEICSTELSLRKFLSNVSWLNKYSFCSPVYLLDWTTLGFKFELIHLQFHPTLSWHAIYKFLEQLPFNTGDKCTYTGFSREYIGYLIYPKVYKADIDRFLMNLQTNGWLLSAELFPIENAHFFFNLNYYTTHAQGQRFIPSTSRVHRSEWHFDTHHLYAQQTSGIPISLLDWFIIKRARQISISGFGFERRESTLSSLRDDLLGEISKQEKIILDLRFLITEFSNNPEVAKTTAELISKNLDSGFFTLLHRIITICKLYDQLKIFQKESNNSKKQKLSQAEFKEQIKNTGFFDTLRENLLIADPKLQSFLLKKWYTLYNSPQKTFNEEEHIYSTLRTVLETCDLLKIFDLNLIRDLIINPSGLKTIYNEKVSRTSNLRKASPAHEITTNGVESRLESFVNNDPPVLHPELGNSLFTLSVDKIKFAFFAHSTQKVRSALESLAQEIPHLSVYELSKGGESILYTWFTTPYLTMTDQQKIMDLLHSLFQNDLLACSRVISSGLTAPITPHTYYDFENHDFFYTRSLFSEYLLYTRHLFGHDLPLLEKNEWSEELYESTKLNPLISELNKHRTHESFDETQIQNLLGLLPTISGSFQKPSAWNALKKNPTYSHFIKSLSFIPDYASFGFQQYHIFFHPTDMSAIDLQLLFGNSFQSVQFSPKINSTPSFLITYLFPYNRPNMKYYNWLLLSKKIISEYCLFTIKRRHFLHNFTHTLERKGEQIIWNLDLSLFTIHIQDVLFNPKSQTDKRFSTKYKTYTYLKKIPKPMLMPESKEFGQLSSLPTALLNDIKYLGSLPKDEDYYTIIRTLLSKNLGWLEAETEHLGLHQQVIFLLPKVSQTALEKLKKVFKYLPRVIFDEIEGEYYLHSFDTVETFDTGAYIRVWFPDIDITEFMNVFTDLYEYLGILHVCVLTELYDGNNLLKRIFKDIDLEHEYNPLRNFHWNPLDKIWMNPKLFTEHFKPVYPSLVPEKDSKE
;
A
#
# COMPACT_ATOMS: atom_id res chain seq x y z
N MET A 1 -6.82 -69.10 -29.51
CA MET A 1 -6.10 -67.85 -29.82
C MET A 1 -6.62 -66.76 -28.90
N ARG A 2 -5.70 -65.97 -28.33
CA ARG A 2 -5.78 -65.25 -27.05
C ARG A 2 -6.90 -64.19 -26.96
N SER A 3 -7.56 -64.14 -25.79
CA SER A 3 -8.34 -62.99 -25.33
C SER A 3 -7.45 -61.76 -25.32
N GLN A 4 -7.88 -60.70 -26.00
CA GLN A 4 -7.37 -59.36 -25.73
C GLN A 4 -7.92 -58.96 -24.36
N ASP A 5 -7.05 -58.91 -23.35
CA ASP A 5 -7.37 -58.37 -22.03
C ASP A 5 -7.72 -56.89 -22.20
N PHE A 6 -9.02 -56.56 -22.14
CA PHE A 6 -9.47 -55.19 -22.00
C PHE A 6 -9.01 -54.69 -20.62
N PRO A 7 -8.38 -53.49 -20.52
CA PRO A 7 -7.96 -52.96 -19.23
C PRO A 7 -9.16 -52.80 -18.31
N SER A 8 -8.99 -53.16 -17.03
CA SER A 8 -9.98 -52.89 -15.98
C SER A 8 -10.30 -51.39 -15.93
N GLU A 9 -11.51 -51.01 -15.49
CA GLU A 9 -11.90 -49.60 -15.44
C GLU A 9 -10.90 -48.75 -14.62
N SER A 10 -10.36 -49.30 -13.53
CA SER A 10 -9.27 -48.74 -12.74
C SER A 10 -7.97 -48.51 -13.54
N GLN A 11 -7.56 -49.44 -14.40
CA GLN A 11 -6.41 -49.25 -15.30
C GLN A 11 -6.68 -48.16 -16.33
N ARG A 12 -7.92 -48.05 -16.82
CA ARG A 12 -8.30 -47.01 -17.77
C ARG A 12 -8.28 -45.61 -17.15
N VAL A 13 -8.81 -45.44 -15.93
CA VAL A 13 -8.74 -44.13 -15.24
C VAL A 13 -7.33 -43.78 -14.77
N GLN A 14 -6.51 -44.78 -14.40
CA GLN A 14 -5.09 -44.55 -14.10
C GLN A 14 -4.31 -44.03 -15.31
N SER A 15 -4.41 -44.72 -16.46
CA SER A 15 -3.74 -44.30 -17.70
C SER A 15 -4.22 -42.92 -18.15
N GLN A 16 -5.53 -42.64 -18.05
CA GLN A 16 -6.06 -41.31 -18.37
C GLN A 16 -5.55 -40.21 -17.43
N PHE A 17 -5.34 -40.52 -16.14
CA PHE A 17 -4.77 -39.58 -15.18
C PHE A 17 -3.31 -39.26 -15.50
N GLU A 18 -2.51 -40.28 -15.80
CA GLU A 18 -1.10 -40.13 -16.19
C GLU A 18 -0.97 -39.26 -17.44
N ASP A 19 -1.80 -39.51 -18.46
CA ASP A 19 -1.86 -38.68 -19.66
C ASP A 19 -2.18 -37.20 -19.35
N TYR A 20 -3.13 -36.93 -18.44
CA TYR A 20 -3.45 -35.56 -18.02
C TYR A 20 -2.31 -34.92 -17.24
N LEU A 21 -1.65 -35.68 -16.36
CA LEU A 21 -0.54 -35.18 -15.56
C LEU A 21 0.62 -34.75 -16.46
N ASP A 22 0.96 -35.56 -17.48
CA ASP A 22 2.01 -35.25 -18.46
C ASP A 22 1.65 -34.06 -19.34
N GLN A 23 0.39 -33.98 -19.80
CA GLN A 23 -0.09 -32.83 -20.58
C GLN A 23 -0.05 -31.53 -19.77
N ILE A 24 -0.47 -31.56 -18.50
CA ILE A 24 -0.42 -30.39 -17.63
C ILE A 24 1.03 -30.01 -17.33
N ALA A 25 1.92 -30.98 -17.08
CA ALA A 25 3.35 -30.71 -16.85
C ALA A 25 3.98 -29.99 -18.05
N ALA A 26 3.70 -30.47 -19.27
CA ALA A 26 4.18 -29.84 -20.50
C ALA A 26 3.57 -28.45 -20.71
N LYS A 27 2.28 -28.27 -20.40
CA LYS A 27 1.59 -26.99 -20.53
C LYS A 27 2.08 -25.93 -19.55
N LEU A 28 2.31 -26.32 -18.30
CA LEU A 28 2.76 -25.42 -17.24
C LEU A 28 4.27 -25.18 -17.28
N ASP A 29 5.03 -26.02 -17.99
CA ASP A 29 6.50 -26.09 -17.91
C ASP A 29 6.98 -26.25 -16.46
N LEU A 30 6.28 -27.09 -15.70
CA LEU A 30 6.53 -27.38 -14.29
C LEU A 30 6.51 -28.89 -14.04
N ALA A 31 7.31 -29.34 -13.09
CA ALA A 31 7.20 -30.72 -12.59
C ALA A 31 6.08 -30.81 -11.54
N PRO A 32 5.31 -31.90 -11.48
CA PRO A 32 4.34 -32.11 -10.40
C PRO A 32 5.07 -32.32 -9.06
N LEU A 33 4.50 -31.78 -7.98
CA LEU A 33 5.01 -31.96 -6.62
C LEU A 33 4.86 -33.41 -6.17
N ILE A 34 3.81 -34.08 -6.61
CA ILE A 34 3.51 -35.48 -6.32
C ILE A 34 3.59 -36.28 -7.62
N LYS A 35 4.62 -37.13 -7.74
CA LYS A 35 4.87 -37.94 -8.94
C LYS A 35 4.23 -39.31 -8.89
N THR A 36 4.01 -39.85 -7.69
CA THR A 36 3.47 -41.20 -7.51
C THR A 36 2.01 -41.12 -7.10
N VAL A 37 1.10 -41.23 -8.07
CA VAL A 37 -0.34 -41.16 -7.84
C VAL A 37 -1.01 -42.45 -8.25
N THR A 38 -1.84 -43.02 -7.37
CA THR A 38 -2.65 -44.20 -7.66
C THR A 38 -4.13 -43.85 -7.62
N VAL A 39 -4.83 -44.08 -8.72
CA VAL A 39 -6.27 -43.82 -8.87
C VAL A 39 -7.04 -45.13 -8.70
N LYS A 40 -8.01 -45.14 -7.80
CA LYS A 40 -8.87 -46.30 -7.50
C LYS A 40 -10.35 -45.92 -7.57
N MET A 41 -11.18 -46.94 -7.78
CA MET A 41 -12.63 -46.82 -7.71
C MET A 41 -13.11 -47.13 -6.29
N GLY A 42 -13.92 -46.23 -5.73
CA GLY A 42 -14.47 -46.39 -4.38
C GLY A 42 -15.73 -47.24 -4.32
N GLN A 43 -16.19 -47.54 -3.10
CA GLN A 43 -17.48 -48.22 -2.89
C GLN A 43 -18.64 -47.22 -2.99
N GLN A 44 -19.77 -47.61 -3.62
CA GLN A 44 -20.92 -46.72 -3.87
C GLN A 44 -21.45 -45.98 -2.63
N ASN A 45 -21.41 -46.64 -1.46
CA ASN A 45 -21.93 -46.11 -0.20
C ASN A 45 -20.99 -45.11 0.50
N ALA A 46 -19.74 -45.01 0.08
CA ALA A 46 -18.73 -44.14 0.70
C ALA A 46 -18.81 -42.68 0.20
N PHE A 47 -19.65 -42.39 -0.80
CA PHE A 47 -19.72 -41.08 -1.46
C PHE A 47 -21.15 -40.54 -1.52
N LYS A 48 -21.29 -39.21 -1.52
CA LYS A 48 -22.58 -38.56 -1.74
C LYS A 48 -23.06 -38.80 -3.18
N LYS A 49 -24.39 -38.84 -3.38
CA LYS A 49 -25.01 -39.01 -4.71
C LYS A 49 -24.90 -37.76 -5.61
N LYS A 50 -24.58 -36.59 -5.06
CA LYS A 50 -24.46 -35.30 -5.78
C LYS A 50 -23.26 -34.51 -5.27
N LEU A 51 -22.65 -33.71 -6.16
CA LEU A 51 -21.62 -32.72 -5.82
C LEU A 51 -22.26 -31.59 -5.00
N THR A 52 -22.20 -31.73 -3.69
CA THR A 52 -22.78 -30.78 -2.70
C THR A 52 -21.71 -30.01 -1.94
N SER A 53 -20.45 -30.40 -2.10
CA SER A 53 -19.28 -29.73 -1.56
C SER A 53 -18.16 -29.82 -2.59
N PRO A 54 -17.14 -28.94 -2.53
CA PRO A 54 -16.06 -28.90 -3.50
C PRO A 54 -15.29 -30.22 -3.69
N LEU A 55 -15.21 -31.08 -2.68
CA LEU A 55 -14.49 -32.36 -2.74
C LEU A 55 -15.40 -33.59 -2.93
N GLY A 56 -16.72 -33.47 -2.80
CA GLY A 56 -17.65 -34.55 -2.45
C GLY A 56 -17.76 -35.79 -3.37
N LEU A 57 -16.98 -35.88 -4.44
CA LEU A 57 -16.93 -37.00 -5.39
C LEU A 57 -15.57 -37.71 -5.45
N VAL A 58 -14.58 -37.25 -4.67
CA VAL A 58 -13.21 -37.81 -4.64
C VAL A 58 -12.68 -37.79 -3.20
N THR A 59 -11.99 -38.85 -2.78
CA THR A 59 -11.20 -38.84 -1.55
C THR A 59 -9.71 -38.98 -1.85
N ARG A 60 -8.87 -38.40 -0.99
CA ARG A 60 -7.41 -38.39 -1.10
C ARG A 60 -6.80 -38.99 0.15
N GLU A 61 -5.85 -39.89 -0.03
CA GLU A 61 -5.03 -40.44 1.06
C GLU A 61 -3.56 -40.23 0.69
N TYR A 62 -2.85 -39.46 1.52
CA TYR A 62 -1.42 -39.24 1.36
C TYR A 62 -0.63 -40.27 2.16
N ASP A 63 0.56 -40.64 1.68
CA ASP A 63 1.52 -41.32 2.54
C ASP A 63 2.06 -40.38 3.64
N ASP A 64 2.67 -40.97 4.68
CA ASP A 64 3.24 -40.26 5.85
C ASP A 64 4.33 -39.23 5.48
N SER A 65 4.88 -39.30 4.26
CA SER A 65 5.89 -38.39 3.74
C SER A 65 5.35 -37.38 2.71
N HIS A 66 4.06 -37.43 2.41
CA HIS A 66 3.37 -36.72 1.33
C HIS A 66 4.02 -36.88 -0.06
N ARG A 67 4.69 -38.02 -0.31
CA ARG A 67 5.38 -38.29 -1.59
C ARG A 67 4.52 -39.07 -2.58
N SER A 68 3.55 -39.83 -2.08
CA SER A 68 2.56 -40.54 -2.88
C SER A 68 1.13 -40.19 -2.45
N LEU A 69 0.22 -40.24 -3.42
CA LEU A 69 -1.19 -39.90 -3.26
C LEU A 69 -2.06 -41.02 -3.83
N GLN A 70 -3.01 -41.50 -3.02
CA GLN A 70 -4.08 -42.36 -3.48
C GLN A 70 -5.36 -41.54 -3.68
N ILE A 71 -5.87 -41.51 -4.90
CA ILE A 71 -7.12 -40.85 -5.28
C ILE A 71 -8.21 -41.92 -5.41
N THR A 72 -9.32 -41.76 -4.70
CA THR A 72 -10.47 -42.65 -4.84
C THR A 72 -11.66 -41.91 -5.44
N LEU A 73 -12.13 -42.36 -6.60
CA LEU A 73 -13.26 -41.76 -7.32
C LEU A 73 -14.59 -42.39 -6.91
N SER A 74 -15.64 -41.57 -6.83
CA SER A 74 -16.99 -42.06 -6.60
C SER A 74 -17.52 -42.84 -7.81
N PRO A 75 -17.95 -44.11 -7.66
CA PRO A 75 -18.56 -44.86 -8.77
C PRO A 75 -19.96 -44.35 -9.16
N ASN A 76 -20.52 -43.38 -8.43
CA ASN A 76 -21.89 -42.91 -8.63
C ASN A 76 -22.05 -41.97 -9.84
N VAL A 77 -20.95 -41.50 -10.44
CA VAL A 77 -20.95 -40.47 -11.50
C VAL A 77 -19.89 -40.69 -12.59
N PRO A 78 -19.89 -41.86 -13.26
CA PRO A 78 -18.85 -42.22 -14.24
C PRO A 78 -18.73 -41.22 -15.41
N GLN A 79 -19.81 -40.53 -15.76
CA GLN A 79 -19.81 -39.50 -16.77
C GLN A 79 -18.88 -38.31 -16.47
N PHE A 80 -18.53 -38.06 -15.20
CA PHE A 80 -17.66 -36.95 -14.80
C PHE A 80 -16.20 -37.35 -14.53
N PHE A 81 -15.83 -38.63 -14.68
CA PHE A 81 -14.45 -39.07 -14.43
C PHE A 81 -13.39 -38.27 -15.19
N PRO A 82 -13.54 -37.97 -16.49
CA PRO A 82 -12.53 -37.15 -17.18
C PRO A 82 -12.31 -35.78 -16.52
N ILE A 83 -13.37 -35.15 -16.04
CA ILE A 83 -13.31 -33.81 -15.42
C ILE A 83 -12.71 -33.90 -14.02
N LEU A 84 -13.11 -34.92 -13.23
CA LEU A 84 -12.56 -35.17 -11.91
C LEU A 84 -11.07 -35.51 -11.97
N LEU A 85 -10.66 -36.37 -12.90
CA LEU A 85 -9.26 -36.73 -13.11
C LEU A 85 -8.42 -35.51 -13.50
N LEU A 86 -8.91 -34.68 -14.42
CA LEU A 86 -8.24 -33.44 -14.81
C LEU A 86 -8.08 -32.47 -13.62
N ARG A 87 -9.12 -32.33 -12.79
CA ARG A 87 -9.07 -31.55 -11.54
C ARG A 87 -7.99 -32.05 -10.60
N GLU A 88 -7.97 -33.35 -10.37
CA GLU A 88 -6.96 -33.97 -9.50
C GLU A 88 -5.55 -33.85 -10.05
N ALA A 89 -5.38 -33.91 -11.38
CA ALA A 89 -4.09 -33.74 -12.01
C ALA A 89 -3.54 -32.31 -11.80
N TYR A 90 -4.39 -31.28 -11.89
CA TYR A 90 -3.99 -29.91 -11.53
C TYR A 90 -3.59 -29.78 -10.05
N PHE A 91 -4.27 -30.48 -9.14
CA PHE A 91 -3.91 -30.48 -7.71
C PHE A 91 -2.54 -31.10 -7.42
N CYS A 92 -1.98 -31.93 -8.30
CA CYS A 92 -0.61 -32.42 -8.16
C CYS A 92 0.47 -31.34 -8.35
N PHE A 93 0.10 -30.16 -8.83
CA PHE A 93 0.98 -29.00 -8.98
C PHE A 93 0.79 -27.97 -7.87
N VAL A 94 0.05 -28.30 -6.81
CA VAL A 94 -0.23 -27.39 -5.70
C VAL A 94 0.20 -28.01 -4.37
N GLN A 95 0.66 -27.17 -3.45
CA GLN A 95 1.08 -27.62 -2.12
C GLN A 95 -0.06 -28.33 -1.37
N PRO A 96 0.21 -29.49 -0.71
CA PRO A 96 -0.83 -30.32 -0.09
C PRO A 96 -1.75 -29.58 0.89
N HIS A 97 -1.20 -28.65 1.68
CA HIS A 97 -1.98 -27.89 2.67
C HIS A 97 -2.97 -26.90 2.06
N LEU A 98 -2.85 -26.56 0.77
CA LEU A 98 -3.78 -25.68 0.07
C LEU A 98 -4.95 -26.43 -0.57
N LEU A 99 -4.90 -27.77 -0.62
CA LEU A 99 -5.88 -28.56 -1.37
C LEU A 99 -7.28 -28.57 -0.77
N GLU A 100 -7.42 -28.14 0.48
CA GLU A 100 -8.70 -27.93 1.16
C GLU A 100 -9.22 -26.49 1.02
N ASP A 101 -8.41 -25.57 0.49
CA ASP A 101 -8.79 -24.16 0.31
C ASP A 101 -9.92 -24.04 -0.74
N THR A 102 -11.05 -23.48 -0.30
CA THR A 102 -12.26 -23.36 -1.12
C THR A 102 -12.03 -22.45 -2.32
N PHE A 103 -11.23 -21.39 -2.19
CA PHE A 103 -11.01 -20.43 -3.26
C PHE A 103 -10.15 -21.05 -4.35
N LEU A 104 -9.00 -21.63 -4.01
CA LEU A 104 -8.15 -22.34 -4.94
C LEU A 104 -8.94 -23.41 -5.71
N GLN A 105 -9.75 -24.19 -5.02
CA GLN A 105 -10.60 -25.19 -5.65
C GLN A 105 -11.56 -24.53 -6.66
N PHE A 106 -12.23 -23.43 -6.29
CA PHE A 106 -13.05 -22.63 -7.20
C PHE A 106 -12.27 -22.18 -8.43
N TYR A 107 -11.07 -21.62 -8.27
CA TYR A 107 -10.24 -21.18 -9.40
C TYR A 107 -9.81 -22.33 -10.32
N ILE A 108 -9.45 -23.50 -9.76
CA ILE A 108 -9.13 -24.69 -10.55
C ILE A 108 -10.38 -25.18 -11.30
N TYR A 109 -11.56 -25.12 -10.70
CA TYR A 109 -12.80 -25.40 -11.43
C TYR A 109 -13.05 -24.41 -12.56
N MET A 110 -12.79 -23.13 -12.35
CA MET A 110 -12.93 -22.11 -13.39
C MET A 110 -11.92 -22.28 -14.52
N LEU A 111 -10.69 -22.68 -14.20
CA LEU A 111 -9.67 -23.06 -15.19
C LEU A 111 -10.15 -24.22 -16.05
N ILE A 112 -10.62 -25.30 -15.41
CA ILE A 112 -11.17 -26.46 -16.12
C ILE A 112 -12.40 -26.07 -16.95
N GLU A 113 -13.31 -25.26 -16.41
CA GLU A 113 -14.47 -24.75 -17.16
C GLU A 113 -14.04 -24.01 -18.43
N SER A 114 -12.96 -23.23 -18.35
CA SER A 114 -12.44 -22.46 -19.48
C SER A 114 -11.80 -23.34 -20.57
N GLU A 115 -11.37 -24.55 -20.23
CA GLU A 115 -10.68 -25.49 -21.13
C GLU A 115 -11.61 -26.56 -21.73
N LEU A 116 -12.75 -26.84 -21.08
CA LEU A 116 -13.64 -27.91 -21.51
C LEU A 116 -14.45 -27.54 -22.77
N PRO A 117 -14.50 -28.41 -23.79
CA PRO A 117 -15.35 -28.20 -24.96
C PRO A 117 -16.84 -28.26 -24.58
N HIS A 118 -17.67 -27.51 -25.31
CA HIS A 118 -19.13 -27.52 -25.15
C HIS A 118 -19.71 -28.89 -25.53
N ARG A 119 -19.87 -29.75 -24.52
CA ARG A 119 -20.53 -31.06 -24.61
C ARG A 119 -21.64 -31.13 -23.57
N LYS A 120 -22.66 -31.97 -23.80
CA LYS A 120 -23.80 -32.14 -22.88
C LYS A 120 -23.34 -32.48 -21.44
N VAL A 121 -22.31 -33.31 -21.31
CA VAL A 121 -21.71 -33.66 -20.00
C VAL A 121 -21.08 -32.45 -19.31
N THR A 122 -20.38 -31.59 -20.06
CA THR A 122 -19.77 -30.35 -19.56
C THR A 122 -20.82 -29.38 -19.02
N GLU A 123 -21.95 -29.21 -19.72
CA GLU A 123 -23.02 -28.31 -19.28
C GLU A 123 -23.73 -28.82 -18.02
N ILE A 124 -23.92 -30.14 -17.90
CA ILE A 124 -24.44 -30.76 -16.66
C ILE A 124 -23.45 -30.54 -15.51
N TRP A 125 -22.14 -30.69 -15.77
CA TRP A 125 -21.10 -30.44 -14.78
C TRP A 125 -21.10 -28.98 -14.30
N LYS A 126 -21.12 -28.00 -15.21
CA LYS A 126 -21.22 -26.57 -14.88
C LYS A 126 -22.43 -26.28 -14.01
N ALA A 127 -23.59 -26.83 -14.35
CA ALA A 127 -24.81 -26.68 -13.56
C ALA A 127 -24.65 -27.25 -12.15
N GLN A 128 -23.96 -28.39 -11.98
CA GLN A 128 -23.71 -28.99 -10.67
C GLN A 128 -22.70 -28.18 -9.84
N VAL A 129 -21.60 -27.72 -10.42
CA VAL A 129 -20.60 -26.89 -9.70
C VAL A 129 -21.24 -25.60 -9.17
N ARG A 130 -22.16 -24.99 -9.92
CA ARG A 130 -22.92 -23.81 -9.48
C ARG A 130 -23.86 -24.05 -8.30
N THR A 131 -24.14 -25.31 -7.95
CA THR A 131 -24.94 -25.66 -6.76
C THR A 131 -24.11 -25.90 -5.51
N ILE A 132 -22.78 -25.85 -5.60
CA ILE A 132 -21.88 -25.97 -4.45
C ILE A 132 -22.04 -24.71 -3.58
N THR A 133 -22.46 -24.90 -2.33
CA THR A 133 -22.85 -23.79 -1.44
C THR A 133 -21.69 -22.84 -1.18
N GLU A 134 -20.49 -23.40 -1.05
CA GLU A 134 -19.24 -22.70 -0.78
C GLU A 134 -18.78 -21.81 -1.96
N PHE A 135 -19.24 -22.09 -3.19
CA PHE A 135 -18.88 -21.29 -4.38
C PHE A 135 -19.88 -20.19 -4.72
N ILE A 136 -21.11 -20.25 -4.18
CA ILE A 136 -22.18 -19.29 -4.48
C ILE A 136 -21.72 -17.83 -4.32
N PRO A 137 -21.03 -17.44 -3.22
CA PRO A 137 -20.57 -16.06 -3.05
C PRO A 137 -19.60 -15.60 -4.15
N LEU A 138 -18.81 -16.52 -4.72
CA LEU A 138 -17.70 -16.23 -5.64
C LEU A 138 -18.16 -16.01 -7.08
N PHE A 139 -19.30 -16.58 -7.45
CA PHE A 139 -19.84 -16.46 -8.81
C PHE A 139 -20.31 -15.05 -9.17
N SER A 140 -20.68 -14.22 -8.19
CA SER A 140 -21.36 -12.93 -8.42
C SER A 140 -20.45 -11.78 -8.83
N PHE A 141 -19.14 -11.83 -8.53
CA PHE A 141 -18.27 -10.65 -8.63
C PHE A 141 -17.02 -10.84 -9.50
N GLN A 142 -16.60 -12.09 -9.77
CA GLN A 142 -15.25 -12.38 -10.30
C GLN A 142 -15.22 -13.30 -11.52
N LEU A 143 -16.35 -13.91 -11.89
CA LEU A 143 -16.41 -14.94 -12.94
C LEU A 143 -15.85 -14.45 -14.29
N ASP A 144 -16.22 -13.25 -14.72
CA ASP A 144 -15.79 -12.72 -16.02
C ASP A 144 -14.29 -12.39 -16.04
N PHE A 145 -13.76 -11.85 -14.93
CA PHE A 145 -12.32 -11.62 -14.78
C PHE A 145 -11.54 -12.94 -14.85
N ILE A 146 -11.97 -13.94 -14.07
CA ILE A 146 -11.30 -15.24 -13.99
C ILE A 146 -11.32 -15.97 -15.34
N LYS A 147 -12.43 -15.89 -16.07
CA LYS A 147 -12.52 -16.40 -17.44
C LYS A 147 -11.55 -15.69 -18.37
N LYS A 148 -11.49 -14.35 -18.34
CA LYS A 148 -10.53 -13.57 -19.13
C LYS A 148 -9.09 -13.93 -18.79
N PHE A 149 -8.78 -14.16 -17.51
CA PHE A 149 -7.48 -14.59 -17.02
C PHE A 149 -7.07 -15.94 -17.64
N PHE A 150 -7.85 -16.99 -17.40
CA PHE A 150 -7.47 -18.34 -17.87
C PHE A 150 -7.52 -18.50 -19.40
N GLN A 151 -8.31 -17.69 -20.10
CA GLN A 151 -8.37 -17.69 -21.56
C GLN A 151 -7.32 -16.78 -22.21
N PHE A 152 -6.55 -16.00 -21.45
CA PHE A 152 -5.61 -15.03 -21.99
C PHE A 152 -4.61 -15.67 -22.95
N GLN A 153 -4.46 -15.06 -24.13
CA GLN A 153 -3.53 -15.47 -25.17
C GLN A 153 -2.79 -14.26 -25.69
N PHE A 154 -1.47 -14.38 -25.85
CA PHE A 154 -0.66 -13.33 -26.45
C PHE A 154 -1.01 -13.19 -27.95
N PRO A 155 -1.03 -11.97 -28.51
CA PRO A 155 -1.51 -11.73 -29.87
C PRO A 155 -0.79 -12.56 -30.95
N ASN A 156 0.50 -12.85 -30.74
CA ASN A 156 1.38 -13.52 -31.70
C ASN A 156 2.08 -14.75 -31.10
N SER A 157 1.54 -15.35 -30.02
CA SER A 157 2.19 -16.48 -29.33
C SER A 157 1.18 -17.43 -28.68
N GLU A 158 1.55 -18.72 -28.58
CA GLU A 158 0.79 -19.75 -27.84
C GLU A 158 1.01 -19.71 -26.32
N LYS A 159 1.84 -18.77 -25.83
CA LYS A 159 2.06 -18.55 -24.39
C LYS A 159 0.74 -18.31 -23.65
N THR A 160 0.64 -18.84 -22.43
CA THR A 160 -0.47 -18.59 -21.50
C THR A 160 0.08 -18.10 -20.16
N ILE A 161 -0.79 -17.51 -19.32
CA ILE A 161 -0.38 -16.94 -18.02
C ILE A 161 -0.53 -17.91 -16.85
N THR A 162 -1.15 -19.07 -17.09
CA THR A 162 -1.47 -20.08 -16.07
C THR A 162 -0.21 -20.65 -15.42
N ASN A 163 0.89 -20.77 -16.16
CA ASN A 163 2.18 -21.25 -15.64
C ASN A 163 2.68 -20.43 -14.45
N THR A 164 2.55 -19.10 -14.50
CA THR A 164 3.06 -18.17 -13.47
C THR A 164 2.28 -18.34 -12.17
N LEU A 165 0.96 -18.56 -12.26
CA LEU A 165 0.11 -18.85 -11.10
C LEU A 165 0.53 -20.17 -10.43
N PHE A 166 0.72 -21.25 -11.20
CA PHE A 166 1.10 -22.53 -10.63
C PHE A 166 2.53 -22.56 -10.09
N ALA A 167 3.45 -21.79 -10.68
CA ALA A 167 4.79 -21.62 -10.14
C ALA A 167 4.74 -21.01 -8.72
N TYR A 168 3.87 -20.01 -8.51
CA TYR A 168 3.62 -19.46 -7.17
C TYR A 168 3.02 -20.50 -6.24
N LEU A 169 1.96 -21.21 -6.66
CA LEU A 169 1.25 -22.22 -5.84
C LEU A 169 2.12 -23.43 -5.43
N GLN A 170 3.24 -23.67 -6.13
CA GLN A 170 4.23 -24.68 -5.75
C GLN A 170 5.18 -24.23 -4.63
N HIS A 171 5.17 -22.97 -4.20
CA HIS A 171 6.11 -22.51 -3.20
C HIS A 171 5.77 -23.04 -1.78
N PRO A 172 6.73 -23.60 -1.00
CA PRO A 172 6.44 -24.35 0.25
C PRO A 172 5.78 -23.54 1.38
N HIS A 173 5.77 -22.22 1.27
CA HIS A 173 5.30 -21.29 2.31
C HIS A 173 4.09 -20.45 1.88
N VAL A 174 3.42 -20.84 0.80
CA VAL A 174 2.19 -20.15 0.35
C VAL A 174 1.08 -20.40 1.34
N ASN A 175 0.42 -19.35 1.82
CA ASN A 175 -0.88 -19.44 2.46
C ASN A 175 -1.84 -18.52 1.71
N LEU A 176 -3.02 -19.03 1.37
CA LEU A 176 -3.98 -18.29 0.56
C LEU A 176 -5.01 -17.65 1.49
N SER A 177 -4.99 -16.31 1.57
CA SER A 177 -6.19 -15.57 1.93
C SER A 177 -6.98 -15.25 0.66
N TYR A 178 -8.30 -15.08 0.77
CA TYR A 178 -9.16 -14.74 -0.38
C TYR A 178 -8.66 -13.52 -1.16
N SER A 179 -8.33 -12.44 -0.46
CA SER A 179 -7.79 -11.22 -1.05
C SER A 179 -6.41 -11.43 -1.68
N GLY A 180 -5.57 -12.26 -1.06
CA GLY A 180 -4.21 -12.54 -1.56
C GLY A 180 -4.20 -13.24 -2.93
N LEU A 181 -5.02 -14.29 -3.11
CA LEU A 181 -5.06 -15.03 -4.38
C LEU A 181 -5.58 -14.17 -5.55
N LEU A 182 -6.63 -13.38 -5.31
CA LEU A 182 -7.18 -12.48 -6.33
C LEU A 182 -6.17 -11.41 -6.74
N ASN A 183 -5.52 -10.77 -5.77
CA ASN A 183 -4.52 -9.73 -6.02
C ASN A 183 -3.35 -10.28 -6.84
N LEU A 184 -2.88 -11.50 -6.53
CA LEU A 184 -1.86 -12.19 -7.31
C LEU A 184 -2.30 -12.41 -8.76
N ILE A 185 -3.51 -12.94 -8.98
CA ILE A 185 -4.06 -13.17 -10.33
C ILE A 185 -4.17 -11.85 -11.10
N TYR A 186 -4.61 -10.77 -10.44
CA TYR A 186 -4.69 -9.43 -11.04
C TYR A 186 -3.31 -8.91 -11.45
N HIS A 187 -2.31 -9.05 -10.58
CA HIS A 187 -0.93 -8.64 -10.85
C HIS A 187 -0.34 -9.40 -12.04
N ILE A 188 -0.47 -10.74 -12.06
CA ILE A 188 -0.01 -11.58 -13.18
C ILE A 188 -0.67 -11.12 -14.48
N TYR A 189 -1.98 -10.89 -14.47
CA TYR A 189 -2.73 -10.46 -15.65
C TYR A 189 -2.27 -9.10 -16.19
N ILE A 190 -2.15 -8.09 -15.32
CA ILE A 190 -1.69 -6.74 -15.71
C ILE A 190 -0.31 -6.80 -16.34
N LYS A 191 0.62 -7.55 -15.73
CA LYS A 191 1.98 -7.71 -16.22
C LYS A 191 2.01 -8.36 -17.60
N SER A 192 1.27 -9.45 -17.80
CA SER A 192 1.17 -10.12 -19.10
C SER A 192 0.48 -9.27 -20.16
N LEU A 193 -0.51 -8.46 -19.77
CA LEU A 193 -1.18 -7.52 -20.67
C LEU A 193 -0.22 -6.40 -21.12
N LYS A 194 0.62 -5.88 -20.21
CA LYS A 194 1.69 -4.93 -20.53
C LYS A 194 2.72 -5.54 -21.50
N GLU A 195 3.16 -6.77 -21.25
CA GLU A 195 4.07 -7.51 -22.15
C GLU A 195 3.43 -7.68 -23.55
N ALA A 196 2.16 -8.04 -23.63
CA ALA A 196 1.44 -8.20 -24.90
C ALA A 196 1.34 -6.89 -25.73
N TYR A 197 1.21 -5.74 -25.08
CA TYR A 197 1.26 -4.44 -25.77
C TYR A 197 2.65 -4.09 -26.28
N GLN A 198 3.69 -4.38 -25.48
CA GLN A 198 5.07 -4.12 -25.85
C GLN A 198 5.48 -4.92 -27.09
N GLU A 199 5.08 -6.18 -27.17
CA GLU A 199 5.43 -7.06 -28.29
C GLU A 199 4.65 -6.75 -29.60
N ASN A 200 3.71 -5.79 -29.60
CA ASN A 200 2.83 -5.55 -30.75
C ASN A 200 2.46 -4.06 -30.94
N GLU A 201 3.28 -3.32 -31.69
CA GLU A 201 2.99 -1.90 -32.01
C GLU A 201 1.68 -1.69 -32.78
N GLU A 202 1.25 -2.64 -33.62
CA GLU A 202 -0.02 -2.54 -34.35
C GLU A 202 -1.21 -2.54 -33.37
N LEU A 203 -1.06 -3.15 -32.19
CA LEU A 203 -2.05 -3.12 -31.11
C LEU A 203 -2.13 -1.74 -30.46
N LEU A 204 -0.98 -1.08 -30.21
CA LEU A 204 -0.93 0.31 -29.71
C LEU A 204 -1.56 1.28 -30.70
N GLU A 205 -1.22 1.13 -31.98
CA GLU A 205 -1.79 1.92 -33.06
C GLU A 205 -3.32 1.69 -33.17
N THR A 206 -3.80 0.47 -32.91
CA THR A 206 -5.23 0.18 -32.85
C THR A 206 -5.90 0.93 -31.70
N ILE A 207 -5.27 1.02 -30.54
CA ILE A 207 -5.77 1.77 -29.37
C ILE A 207 -5.86 3.27 -29.69
N ARG A 208 -4.85 3.85 -30.36
CA ARG A 208 -4.90 5.25 -30.82
C ARG A 208 -6.09 5.50 -31.75
N VAL A 209 -6.27 4.65 -32.75
CA VAL A 209 -7.39 4.78 -33.69
C VAL A 209 -8.73 4.61 -32.96
N LEU A 210 -8.84 3.68 -32.01
CA LEU A 210 -10.02 3.52 -31.17
C LEU A 210 -10.32 4.75 -30.32
N ASN A 211 -9.30 5.43 -29.78
CA ASN A 211 -9.48 6.66 -29.02
C ASN A 211 -10.12 7.76 -29.88
N ILE A 212 -9.60 7.98 -31.10
CA ILE A 212 -10.13 8.96 -32.06
C ILE A 212 -11.58 8.63 -32.44
N ILE A 213 -11.84 7.36 -32.73
CA ILE A 213 -13.18 6.82 -33.02
C ILE A 213 -14.13 7.15 -31.85
N PHE A 214 -13.75 6.80 -30.62
CA PHE A 214 -14.58 6.99 -29.43
C PHE A 214 -14.83 8.43 -29.04
N GLN A 215 -13.84 9.32 -29.17
CA GLN A 215 -14.05 10.75 -28.98
C GLN A 215 -15.04 11.34 -30.01
N LYS A 216 -15.06 10.84 -31.26
CA LYS A 216 -15.94 11.33 -32.33
C LYS A 216 -17.40 10.89 -32.14
N VAL A 217 -17.65 9.60 -31.91
CA VAL A 217 -19.04 9.07 -31.88
C VAL A 217 -19.61 9.02 -30.48
N LYS A 218 -18.76 8.97 -29.45
CA LYS A 218 -19.10 9.08 -28.03
C LYS A 218 -19.93 7.94 -27.43
N SER A 219 -20.62 7.11 -28.21
CA SER A 219 -21.29 5.87 -27.76
C SER A 219 -21.28 4.80 -28.86
N TYR A 220 -21.16 3.51 -28.49
CA TYR A 220 -21.07 2.39 -29.45
C TYR A 220 -21.72 1.10 -28.98
N ARG A 221 -22.24 0.34 -29.96
CA ARG A 221 -23.03 -0.88 -29.75
C ARG A 221 -22.28 -2.16 -30.08
N ALA A 222 -21.57 -2.18 -31.22
CA ALA A 222 -21.02 -3.41 -31.78
C ALA A 222 -19.67 -3.24 -32.49
N LEU A 223 -18.86 -4.32 -32.47
CA LEU A 223 -17.57 -4.41 -33.18
C LEU A 223 -17.69 -4.15 -34.69
N LEU A 224 -18.83 -4.47 -35.29
CA LEU A 224 -19.09 -4.25 -36.72
C LEU A 224 -19.11 -2.75 -37.09
N GLU A 225 -19.56 -1.88 -36.18
CA GLU A 225 -19.63 -0.42 -36.42
C GLU A 225 -18.22 0.19 -36.53
N TYR A 226 -17.23 -0.37 -35.81
CA TYR A 226 -15.83 0.07 -35.88
C TYR A 226 -15.23 -0.10 -37.28
N LYS A 227 -15.71 -1.09 -38.05
CA LYS A 227 -15.27 -1.30 -39.43
C LYS A 227 -15.57 -0.08 -40.30
N ASP A 228 -16.78 0.47 -40.14
CA ASP A 228 -17.27 1.54 -41.00
C ASP A 228 -16.67 2.88 -40.58
N HIS A 229 -16.57 3.15 -39.27
CA HIS A 229 -15.87 4.32 -38.76
C HIS A 229 -14.37 4.31 -39.08
N PHE A 230 -13.70 3.17 -39.00
CA PHE A 230 -12.31 3.05 -39.41
C PHE A 230 -12.11 3.39 -40.88
N LYS A 231 -12.99 2.89 -41.77
CA LYS A 231 -12.94 3.22 -43.20
C LYS A 231 -13.20 4.70 -43.44
N GLU A 232 -14.20 5.27 -42.78
CA GLU A 232 -14.54 6.69 -42.90
C GLU A 232 -13.36 7.57 -42.48
N LEU A 233 -12.76 7.31 -41.31
CA LEU A 233 -11.61 8.06 -40.80
C LEU A 233 -10.38 7.93 -41.71
N LYS A 234 -10.13 6.73 -42.23
CA LYS A 234 -8.99 6.49 -43.13
C LYS A 234 -9.19 7.16 -44.50
N ASN A 235 -10.41 7.19 -45.02
CA ASN A 235 -10.74 7.82 -46.30
C ASN A 235 -10.83 9.36 -46.21
N SER A 236 -11.14 9.90 -45.03
CA SER A 236 -11.27 11.34 -44.79
C SER A 236 -9.96 12.02 -44.36
N GLU A 237 -8.85 11.27 -44.30
CA GLU A 237 -7.53 11.71 -43.80
C GLU A 237 -7.54 12.28 -42.38
N ILE A 238 -8.65 12.14 -41.63
CA ILE A 238 -8.77 12.55 -40.22
C ILE A 238 -7.76 11.78 -39.34
N CYS A 239 -7.43 10.56 -39.72
CA CYS A 239 -6.44 9.74 -39.05
C CYS A 239 -5.50 9.06 -40.05
N SER A 240 -4.24 9.51 -40.10
CA SER A 240 -3.18 8.82 -40.84
C SER A 240 -2.81 7.54 -40.09
N THR A 241 -3.01 6.37 -40.71
CA THR A 241 -2.63 5.07 -40.13
C THR A 241 -2.29 4.05 -41.21
N GLU A 242 -1.22 3.28 -40.98
CA GLU A 242 -0.81 2.18 -41.85
C GLU A 242 -1.62 0.90 -41.61
N LEU A 243 -2.42 0.82 -40.54
CA LEU A 243 -3.22 -0.35 -40.22
C LEU A 243 -4.13 -0.74 -41.40
N SER A 244 -4.10 -2.02 -41.76
CA SER A 244 -5.11 -2.59 -42.65
C SER A 244 -6.41 -2.80 -41.88
N LEU A 245 -7.56 -2.74 -42.57
CA LEU A 245 -8.85 -3.02 -41.95
C LEU A 245 -8.89 -4.42 -41.31
N ARG A 246 -8.29 -5.43 -41.96
CA ARG A 246 -8.21 -6.79 -41.44
C ARG A 246 -7.46 -6.83 -40.11
N LYS A 247 -6.33 -6.12 -40.03
CA LYS A 247 -5.50 -6.10 -38.83
C LYS A 247 -6.15 -5.31 -37.70
N PHE A 248 -6.72 -4.15 -38.01
CA PHE A 248 -7.52 -3.37 -37.08
C PHE A 248 -8.62 -4.24 -36.45
N LEU A 249 -9.47 -4.89 -37.25
CA LEU A 249 -10.55 -5.75 -36.72
C LEU A 249 -10.02 -6.92 -35.88
N SER A 250 -8.91 -7.54 -36.28
CA SER A 250 -8.27 -8.61 -35.50
C SER A 250 -7.80 -8.11 -34.13
N ASN A 251 -7.16 -6.94 -34.09
CA ASN A 251 -6.65 -6.33 -32.86
C ASN A 251 -7.79 -5.86 -31.95
N VAL A 252 -8.84 -5.23 -32.48
CA VAL A 252 -10.02 -4.85 -31.69
C VAL A 252 -10.69 -6.09 -31.08
N SER A 253 -10.82 -7.18 -31.85
CA SER A 253 -11.34 -8.45 -31.33
C SER A 253 -10.46 -9.02 -30.21
N TRP A 254 -9.15 -8.89 -30.32
CA TRP A 254 -8.21 -9.31 -29.27
C TRP A 254 -8.37 -8.44 -28.01
N LEU A 255 -8.42 -7.11 -28.15
CA LEU A 255 -8.62 -6.17 -27.04
C LEU A 255 -9.92 -6.47 -26.29
N ASN A 256 -11.04 -6.61 -27.01
CA ASN A 256 -12.33 -6.91 -26.40
C ASN A 256 -12.33 -8.22 -25.59
N LYS A 257 -11.54 -9.21 -26.02
CA LYS A 257 -11.49 -10.53 -25.39
C LYS A 257 -10.52 -10.59 -24.20
N TYR A 258 -9.36 -9.95 -24.30
CA TYR A 258 -8.22 -10.18 -23.39
C TYR A 258 -7.66 -8.92 -22.71
N SER A 259 -8.25 -7.75 -22.92
CA SER A 259 -7.75 -6.48 -22.38
C SER A 259 -8.77 -5.77 -21.50
N PHE A 260 -8.28 -4.84 -20.67
CA PHE A 260 -9.06 -3.85 -19.94
C PHE A 260 -9.40 -2.60 -20.75
N CYS A 261 -8.76 -2.40 -21.90
CA CYS A 261 -9.08 -1.32 -22.84
C CYS A 261 -10.55 -1.41 -23.23
N SER A 262 -11.30 -0.35 -22.94
CA SER A 262 -12.75 -0.32 -23.09
C SER A 262 -13.27 1.11 -23.14
N PRO A 263 -14.47 1.35 -23.70
CA PRO A 263 -15.06 2.68 -23.71
C PRO A 263 -15.48 3.04 -22.28
N VAL A 264 -14.66 3.86 -21.62
CA VAL A 264 -14.91 4.37 -20.26
C VAL A 264 -15.35 5.83 -20.35
N TYR A 265 -16.18 6.27 -19.41
CA TYR A 265 -16.62 7.65 -19.34
C TYR A 265 -16.15 8.32 -18.04
N LEU A 266 -15.70 9.57 -18.16
CA LEU A 266 -15.65 10.51 -17.04
C LEU A 266 -17.08 10.96 -16.72
N LEU A 267 -17.36 11.13 -15.43
CA LEU A 267 -18.67 11.54 -14.95
C LEU A 267 -18.59 12.96 -14.43
N ASP A 268 -19.46 13.82 -14.95
CA ASP A 268 -19.71 15.11 -14.36
C ASP A 268 -20.68 14.97 -13.18
N TRP A 269 -20.09 14.84 -11.98
CA TRP A 269 -20.84 14.73 -10.72
C TRP A 269 -21.80 15.90 -10.49
N THR A 270 -21.45 17.10 -10.96
CA THR A 270 -22.25 18.30 -10.72
C THR A 270 -23.57 18.26 -11.46
N THR A 271 -23.62 17.59 -12.62
CA THR A 271 -24.86 17.43 -13.39
C THR A 271 -25.89 16.51 -12.74
N LEU A 272 -25.44 15.68 -11.79
CA LEU A 272 -26.25 14.78 -10.99
C LEU A 272 -26.56 15.35 -9.59
N GLY A 273 -26.28 16.63 -9.32
CA GLY A 273 -26.58 17.28 -8.04
C GLY A 273 -25.54 17.07 -6.93
N PHE A 274 -24.37 16.53 -7.27
CA PHE A 274 -23.23 16.41 -6.35
C PHE A 274 -22.30 17.63 -6.40
N LYS A 275 -21.48 17.77 -5.36
CA LYS A 275 -20.27 18.59 -5.36
C LYS A 275 -19.07 17.67 -5.51
N PHE A 276 -18.08 18.11 -6.28
CA PHE A 276 -16.80 17.44 -6.45
C PHE A 276 -15.67 18.39 -6.07
N GLU A 277 -15.01 18.10 -4.97
CA GLU A 277 -13.98 18.97 -4.40
C GLU A 277 -12.74 18.16 -4.05
N LEU A 278 -11.57 18.73 -4.29
CA LEU A 278 -10.31 18.21 -3.77
C LEU A 278 -10.18 18.63 -2.30
N ILE A 279 -9.82 17.67 -1.44
CA ILE A 279 -9.57 17.91 -0.02
C ILE A 279 -8.09 17.76 0.28
N HIS A 280 -7.53 18.71 1.02
CA HIS A 280 -6.18 18.65 1.56
C HIS A 280 -6.25 18.77 3.09
N LEU A 281 -5.85 17.70 3.79
CA LEU A 281 -5.86 17.63 5.26
C LEU A 281 -4.43 17.47 5.77
N GLN A 282 -4.05 18.28 6.75
CA GLN A 282 -2.81 18.10 7.49
C GLN A 282 -3.12 17.75 8.94
N PHE A 283 -2.73 16.56 9.38
CA PHE A 283 -2.99 16.05 10.72
C PHE A 283 -1.93 16.48 11.73
N HIS A 284 -2.36 16.68 12.98
CA HIS A 284 -1.47 16.98 14.10
C HIS A 284 -0.50 15.82 14.37
N PRO A 285 0.80 16.07 14.64
CA PRO A 285 1.83 15.02 14.77
C PRO A 285 1.65 14.02 15.92
N THR A 286 0.84 14.35 16.91
CA THR A 286 0.52 13.47 18.06
C THR A 286 -0.47 12.37 17.71
N LEU A 287 -1.27 12.55 16.65
CA LEU A 287 -2.27 11.56 16.28
C LEU A 287 -1.58 10.30 15.76
N SER A 288 -2.00 9.13 16.26
CA SER A 288 -1.43 7.86 15.80
C SER A 288 -1.80 7.62 14.34
N TRP A 289 -0.89 7.00 13.61
CA TRP A 289 -1.10 6.71 12.19
C TRP A 289 -2.34 5.83 11.95
N HIS A 290 -2.58 4.85 12.84
CA HIS A 290 -3.77 4.00 12.80
C HIS A 290 -5.08 4.78 12.97
N ALA A 291 -5.09 5.77 13.87
CA ALA A 291 -6.25 6.61 14.09
C ALA A 291 -6.57 7.44 12.84
N ILE A 292 -5.55 8.04 12.21
CA ILE A 292 -5.72 8.78 10.95
C ILE A 292 -6.25 7.87 9.84
N TYR A 293 -5.70 6.66 9.70
CA TYR A 293 -6.15 5.71 8.70
C TYR A 293 -7.62 5.31 8.89
N LYS A 294 -8.03 4.99 10.14
CA LYS A 294 -9.43 4.68 10.47
C LYS A 294 -10.38 5.85 10.22
N PHE A 295 -9.94 7.07 10.51
CA PHE A 295 -10.68 8.28 10.18
C PHE A 295 -10.89 8.38 8.66
N LEU A 296 -9.83 8.26 7.86
CA LEU A 296 -9.95 8.39 6.40
C LEU A 296 -10.79 7.26 5.77
N GLU A 297 -10.71 6.03 6.31
CA GLU A 297 -11.50 4.88 5.87
C GLU A 297 -13.01 5.05 6.12
N GLN A 298 -13.39 5.80 7.17
CA GLN A 298 -14.79 6.03 7.55
C GLN A 298 -15.31 7.42 7.15
N LEU A 299 -14.45 8.30 6.61
CA LEU A 299 -14.83 9.67 6.24
C LEU A 299 -15.94 9.64 5.18
N PRO A 300 -17.15 10.18 5.48
CA PRO A 300 -18.24 10.18 4.52
C PRO A 300 -17.84 10.89 3.23
N PHE A 301 -18.23 10.30 2.09
CA PHE A 301 -18.01 10.86 0.74
C PHE A 301 -16.57 10.93 0.25
N ASN A 302 -15.62 10.37 1.00
CA ASN A 302 -14.20 10.37 0.65
C ASN A 302 -13.87 9.37 -0.47
N THR A 303 -13.05 9.80 -1.42
CA THR A 303 -12.57 9.00 -2.55
C THR A 303 -11.09 9.31 -2.82
N GLY A 304 -10.21 8.33 -2.54
CA GLY A 304 -8.75 8.44 -2.81
C GLY A 304 -7.86 8.34 -1.57
N ASP A 305 -6.56 8.10 -1.78
CA ASP A 305 -5.60 7.74 -0.72
C ASP A 305 -4.17 8.29 -0.95
N LYS A 306 -3.99 9.56 -1.33
CA LYS A 306 -2.64 10.12 -1.49
C LYS A 306 -2.13 10.66 -0.16
N CYS A 307 -1.08 10.04 0.37
CA CYS A 307 -0.44 10.46 1.62
C CYS A 307 1.02 10.86 1.39
N THR A 308 1.46 11.89 2.11
CA THR A 308 2.87 12.31 2.17
C THR A 308 3.45 12.00 3.55
N TYR A 309 4.66 11.40 3.57
CA TYR A 309 5.34 10.90 4.78
C TYR A 309 6.67 11.62 5.01
N THR A 310 6.64 12.70 5.79
CA THR A 310 7.79 13.61 5.99
C THR A 310 8.11 13.90 7.47
N GLY A 311 7.56 13.11 8.39
CA GLY A 311 7.73 13.31 9.83
C GLY A 311 6.77 12.47 10.68
N PHE A 312 6.39 12.99 11.84
CA PHE A 312 5.30 12.47 12.67
C PHE A 312 3.93 12.91 12.13
N SER A 313 3.82 14.14 11.62
CA SER A 313 2.61 14.61 10.94
C SER A 313 2.37 13.90 9.59
N ARG A 314 1.12 14.00 9.12
CA ARG A 314 0.67 13.40 7.86
C ARG A 314 -0.12 14.42 7.06
N GLU A 315 0.16 14.48 5.77
CA GLU A 315 -0.62 15.24 4.80
C GLU A 315 -1.38 14.25 3.92
N TYR A 316 -2.68 14.51 3.76
CA TYR A 316 -3.59 13.71 2.97
C TYR A 316 -4.20 14.58 1.87
N ILE A 317 -4.16 14.07 0.64
CA ILE A 317 -4.81 14.68 -0.52
C ILE A 317 -5.78 13.65 -1.10
N GLY A 318 -7.06 14.02 -1.19
CA GLY A 318 -8.12 13.16 -1.71
C GLY A 318 -9.20 13.96 -2.42
N TYR A 319 -10.33 13.31 -2.69
CA TYR A 319 -11.49 13.97 -3.26
C TYR A 319 -12.75 13.67 -2.47
N LEU A 320 -13.59 14.67 -2.24
CA LEU A 320 -14.93 14.54 -1.67
C LEU A 320 -15.99 14.63 -2.77
N ILE A 321 -16.90 13.66 -2.82
CA ILE A 321 -18.05 13.63 -3.75
C ILE A 321 -19.35 13.42 -2.97
N TYR A 322 -20.08 14.51 -2.75
CA TYR A 322 -21.21 14.54 -1.82
C TYR A 322 -22.41 15.34 -2.35
N PRO A 323 -23.65 15.00 -1.97
CA PRO A 323 -24.82 15.78 -2.36
C PRO A 323 -24.72 17.22 -1.87
N LYS A 324 -25.08 18.19 -2.71
CA LYS A 324 -24.93 19.63 -2.38
C LYS A 324 -25.53 20.05 -1.03
N VAL A 325 -26.59 19.37 -0.59
CA VAL A 325 -27.24 19.60 0.71
C VAL A 325 -26.32 19.45 1.92
N TYR A 326 -25.20 18.72 1.81
CA TYR A 326 -24.25 18.50 2.92
C TYR A 326 -23.13 19.54 3.02
N LYS A 327 -22.99 20.50 2.09
CA LYS A 327 -21.86 21.46 2.07
C LYS A 327 -21.62 22.15 3.41
N ALA A 328 -22.68 22.71 3.98
CA ALA A 328 -22.58 23.47 5.24
C ALA A 328 -22.18 22.60 6.44
N ASP A 329 -22.58 21.32 6.45
CA ASP A 329 -22.21 20.40 7.52
C ASP A 329 -20.78 19.91 7.39
N ILE A 330 -20.29 19.70 6.16
CA ILE A 330 -18.88 19.38 5.90
C ILE A 330 -17.98 20.55 6.32
N ASP A 331 -18.32 21.78 5.93
CA ASP A 331 -17.55 22.97 6.31
C ASP A 331 -17.49 23.12 7.83
N ARG A 332 -18.64 22.99 8.51
CA ARG A 332 -18.70 23.01 9.98
C ARG A 332 -17.90 21.87 10.60
N PHE A 333 -17.96 20.68 10.01
CA PHE A 333 -17.22 19.51 10.48
C PHE A 333 -15.72 19.74 10.41
N LEU A 334 -15.18 20.16 9.25
CA LEU A 334 -13.76 20.44 9.08
C LEU A 334 -13.29 21.58 9.98
N MET A 335 -14.09 22.65 10.12
CA MET A 335 -13.81 23.75 11.04
C MET A 335 -13.73 23.28 12.50
N ASN A 336 -14.62 22.37 12.92
CA ASN A 336 -14.54 21.76 14.24
C ASN A 336 -13.26 20.93 14.40
N LEU A 337 -12.87 20.13 13.40
CA LEU A 337 -11.62 19.36 13.49
C LEU A 337 -10.39 20.26 13.65
N GLN A 338 -10.36 21.41 12.96
CA GLN A 338 -9.31 22.43 13.13
C GLN A 338 -9.38 23.09 14.51
N THR A 339 -10.58 23.48 14.97
CA THR A 339 -10.78 24.14 16.28
C THR A 339 -10.40 23.21 17.44
N ASN A 340 -10.66 21.91 17.31
CA ASN A 340 -10.25 20.87 18.24
C ASN A 340 -8.74 20.53 18.13
N GLY A 341 -8.00 21.13 17.19
CA GLY A 341 -6.56 20.98 17.00
C GLY A 341 -6.11 19.66 16.39
N TRP A 342 -7.03 18.79 15.94
CA TRP A 342 -6.67 17.52 15.29
C TRP A 342 -6.13 17.72 13.87
N LEU A 343 -6.58 18.79 13.21
CA LEU A 343 -6.07 19.23 11.91
C LEU A 343 -5.33 20.55 12.04
N LEU A 344 -4.11 20.59 11.49
CA LEU A 344 -3.33 21.81 11.34
C LEU A 344 -3.91 22.67 10.19
N SER A 345 -4.34 22.02 9.12
CA SER A 345 -5.05 22.65 8.01
C SER A 345 -6.07 21.69 7.40
N ALA A 346 -7.17 22.26 6.91
CA ALA A 346 -8.21 21.58 6.17
C ALA A 346 -8.68 22.51 5.04
N GLU A 347 -8.40 22.14 3.80
CA GLU A 347 -8.74 22.94 2.64
C GLU A 347 -9.61 22.15 1.68
N LEU A 348 -10.66 22.80 1.18
CA LEU A 348 -11.54 22.28 0.14
C LEU A 348 -11.44 23.15 -1.10
N PHE A 349 -11.21 22.51 -2.23
CA PHE A 349 -11.04 23.15 -3.52
C PHE A 349 -12.06 22.61 -4.51
N PRO A 350 -13.06 23.40 -4.94
CA PRO A 350 -13.91 23.05 -6.06
C PRO A 350 -13.08 22.74 -7.31
N ILE A 351 -13.44 21.66 -7.99
CA ILE A 351 -12.81 21.25 -9.25
C ILE A 351 -13.64 21.82 -10.41
N GLU A 352 -13.01 22.61 -11.26
CA GLU A 352 -13.66 23.26 -12.41
C GLU A 352 -13.36 22.53 -13.72
N ASN A 353 -12.09 22.18 -13.93
CA ASN A 353 -11.61 21.47 -15.11
C ASN A 353 -10.70 20.32 -14.71
N ALA A 354 -10.65 19.28 -15.54
CA ALA A 354 -9.63 18.26 -15.49
C ALA A 354 -9.04 18.03 -16.88
N HIS A 355 -7.71 17.91 -16.94
CA HIS A 355 -6.96 17.60 -18.14
C HIS A 355 -6.09 16.38 -17.89
N PHE A 356 -6.31 15.32 -18.68
CA PHE A 356 -5.60 14.06 -18.55
C PHE A 356 -4.71 13.85 -19.77
N PHE A 357 -3.43 13.55 -19.54
CA PHE A 357 -2.46 13.23 -20.57
C PHE A 357 -1.95 11.81 -20.39
N PHE A 358 -1.89 11.06 -21.48
CA PHE A 358 -1.41 9.69 -21.50
C PHE A 358 -0.50 9.44 -22.70
N ASN A 359 0.63 8.78 -22.48
CA ASN A 359 1.65 8.61 -23.51
C ASN A 359 1.86 7.12 -23.84
N LEU A 360 1.35 6.67 -25.00
CA LEU A 360 1.46 5.29 -25.46
C LEU A 360 2.89 4.85 -25.80
N ASN A 361 3.82 5.78 -26.04
CA ASN A 361 5.22 5.44 -26.33
C ASN A 361 5.83 4.56 -25.22
N TYR A 362 5.39 4.72 -23.98
CA TYR A 362 5.84 3.95 -22.82
C TYR A 362 5.39 2.48 -22.80
N TYR A 363 4.55 2.08 -23.75
CA TYR A 363 4.07 0.71 -23.92
C TYR A 363 4.73 0.00 -25.10
N THR A 364 5.78 0.57 -25.68
CA THR A 364 6.55 -0.01 -26.79
C THR A 364 7.69 -0.89 -26.28
N THR A 365 8.27 -1.73 -27.14
CA THR A 365 9.54 -2.42 -26.84
C THR A 365 10.69 -1.44 -26.57
N HIS A 366 10.71 -0.27 -27.22
CA HIS A 366 11.74 0.75 -26.98
C HIS A 366 11.72 1.28 -25.54
N ALA A 367 10.56 1.30 -24.89
CA ALA A 367 10.42 1.60 -23.47
C ALA A 367 11.11 0.59 -22.55
N GLN A 368 11.50 -0.60 -23.04
CA GLN A 368 12.31 -1.55 -22.29
C GLN A 368 13.77 -1.12 -22.17
N GLY A 369 14.27 -0.32 -23.12
CA GLY A 369 15.68 0.12 -23.17
C GLY A 369 15.98 1.46 -22.50
N GLN A 370 14.99 2.31 -22.24
CA GLN A 370 15.17 3.67 -21.69
C GLN A 370 14.19 3.94 -20.54
N ARG A 371 14.58 4.68 -19.50
CA ARG A 371 13.65 5.06 -18.40
C ARG A 371 12.59 6.03 -18.94
N PHE A 372 13.02 7.09 -19.60
CA PHE A 372 12.19 8.07 -20.28
C PHE A 372 12.35 7.97 -21.79
N ILE A 373 11.32 8.33 -22.55
CA ILE A 373 11.39 8.34 -24.02
C ILE A 373 11.38 9.80 -24.48
N PRO A 374 12.55 10.38 -24.83
CA PRO A 374 12.63 11.78 -25.22
C PRO A 374 11.70 12.09 -26.39
N SER A 375 10.95 13.19 -26.34
CA SER A 375 10.12 13.65 -27.47
C SER A 375 10.95 13.89 -28.74
N THR A 376 12.22 14.23 -28.58
CA THR A 376 13.17 14.44 -29.69
C THR A 376 13.72 13.14 -30.31
N SER A 377 13.39 11.97 -29.73
CA SER A 377 13.92 10.68 -30.19
C SER A 377 13.25 10.25 -31.50
N ARG A 378 13.99 9.57 -32.39
CA ARG A 378 13.41 9.02 -33.63
C ARG A 378 12.37 7.92 -33.40
N VAL A 379 12.41 7.27 -32.24
CA VAL A 379 11.43 6.22 -31.88
C VAL A 379 10.18 6.80 -31.24
N HIS A 380 10.18 8.09 -30.88
CA HIS A 380 9.04 8.75 -30.29
C HIS A 380 8.04 9.12 -31.38
N ARG A 381 6.77 8.80 -31.14
CA ARG A 381 5.64 9.15 -32.01
C ARG A 381 4.74 10.14 -31.30
N SER A 382 4.61 11.35 -31.83
CA SER A 382 3.78 12.41 -31.25
C SER A 382 2.29 12.09 -31.31
N GLU A 383 1.87 11.31 -32.31
CA GLU A 383 0.49 10.84 -32.45
C GLU A 383 0.06 9.86 -31.35
N TRP A 384 1.02 9.35 -30.56
CA TRP A 384 0.79 8.42 -29.45
C TRP A 384 0.54 9.11 -28.10
N HIS A 385 0.37 10.43 -28.10
CA HIS A 385 -0.14 11.19 -26.97
C HIS A 385 -1.67 11.26 -27.02
N PHE A 386 -2.31 10.92 -25.91
CA PHE A 386 -3.72 11.15 -25.68
C PHE A 386 -3.88 12.30 -24.70
N ASP A 387 -4.74 13.24 -25.07
CA ASP A 387 -5.21 14.29 -24.19
C ASP A 387 -6.74 14.27 -24.14
N THR A 388 -7.27 14.46 -22.94
CA THR A 388 -8.70 14.65 -22.73
C THR A 388 -8.94 15.76 -21.75
N HIS A 389 -9.69 16.75 -22.22
CA HIS A 389 -10.13 17.88 -21.44
C HIS A 389 -11.59 17.73 -21.02
N HIS A 390 -11.87 17.92 -19.74
CA HIS A 390 -13.20 17.86 -19.17
C HIS A 390 -13.48 19.12 -18.36
N LEU A 391 -14.48 19.87 -18.80
CA LEU A 391 -15.06 21.01 -18.09
C LEU A 391 -16.26 20.51 -17.27
N TYR A 392 -16.19 20.64 -15.95
CA TYR A 392 -17.31 20.31 -15.07
C TYR A 392 -18.34 21.45 -15.10
N ALA A 393 -19.61 21.11 -14.96
CA ALA A 393 -20.66 22.11 -14.92
C ALA A 393 -20.51 23.00 -13.66
N GLN A 394 -20.56 24.32 -13.89
CA GLN A 394 -20.42 25.29 -12.80
C GLN A 394 -21.65 25.30 -11.87
N GLN A 395 -22.81 24.93 -12.39
CA GLN A 395 -24.06 24.87 -11.64
C GLN A 395 -24.53 23.44 -11.51
N THR A 396 -24.92 23.06 -10.30
CA THR A 396 -25.50 21.76 -10.03
C THR A 396 -26.87 21.66 -10.68
N SER A 397 -27.00 20.87 -11.75
CA SER A 397 -28.30 20.40 -12.25
C SER A 397 -28.70 19.14 -11.49
N GLY A 398 -29.97 18.95 -11.19
CA GLY A 398 -30.49 17.74 -10.57
C GLY A 398 -31.20 16.89 -11.60
N ILE A 399 -30.46 16.32 -12.56
CA ILE A 399 -31.07 15.48 -13.59
C ILE A 399 -31.73 14.29 -12.89
N PRO A 400 -33.05 14.07 -13.05
CA PRO A 400 -33.72 12.95 -12.43
C PRO A 400 -33.20 11.65 -13.04
N ILE A 401 -32.67 10.78 -12.20
CA ILE A 401 -32.09 9.49 -12.60
C ILE A 401 -32.92 8.37 -12.00
N SER A 402 -33.23 7.35 -12.81
CA SER A 402 -33.82 6.10 -12.31
C SER A 402 -32.74 5.18 -11.72
N LEU A 403 -33.15 4.11 -11.04
CA LEU A 403 -32.23 3.10 -10.51
C LEU A 403 -31.41 2.44 -11.64
N LEU A 404 -32.06 2.16 -12.77
CA LEU A 404 -31.40 1.60 -13.95
C LEU A 404 -30.37 2.59 -14.53
N ASP A 405 -30.72 3.88 -14.63
CA ASP A 405 -29.81 4.93 -15.10
C ASP A 405 -28.55 5.01 -14.25
N TRP A 406 -28.69 4.92 -12.93
CA TRP A 406 -27.54 4.90 -12.03
C TRP A 406 -26.61 3.72 -12.28
N PHE A 407 -27.15 2.51 -12.44
CA PHE A 407 -26.31 1.34 -12.73
C PHE A 407 -25.67 1.42 -14.11
N ILE A 408 -26.33 2.01 -15.11
CA ILE A 408 -25.74 2.29 -16.42
C ILE A 408 -24.56 3.27 -16.26
N ILE A 409 -24.75 4.40 -15.57
CA ILE A 409 -23.67 5.37 -15.30
C ILE A 409 -22.52 4.71 -14.53
N LYS A 410 -22.82 3.91 -13.52
CA LYS A 410 -21.83 3.18 -12.72
C LYS A 410 -21.00 2.24 -13.59
N ARG A 411 -21.64 1.42 -14.45
CA ARG A 411 -20.96 0.48 -15.35
C ARG A 411 -20.21 1.21 -16.47
N ALA A 412 -20.69 2.36 -16.94
CA ALA A 412 -20.02 3.15 -17.98
C ALA A 412 -18.67 3.73 -17.53
N ARG A 413 -18.49 3.98 -16.24
CA ARG A 413 -17.25 4.51 -15.66
C ARG A 413 -16.21 3.44 -15.34
N GLN A 414 -16.57 2.16 -15.51
CA GLN A 414 -15.74 1.02 -15.13
C GLN A 414 -15.08 0.39 -16.36
N ILE A 415 -13.88 -0.16 -16.18
CA ILE A 415 -13.16 -0.92 -17.22
C ILE A 415 -13.89 -2.21 -17.58
N SER A 416 -13.63 -2.81 -18.74
CA SER A 416 -14.39 -3.96 -19.29
C SER A 416 -14.52 -5.24 -18.43
N ILE A 417 -13.84 -5.34 -17.29
CA ILE A 417 -14.10 -6.41 -16.31
C ILE A 417 -15.41 -6.16 -15.59
N SER A 418 -15.58 -4.94 -15.10
CA SER A 418 -16.67 -4.52 -14.24
C SER A 418 -17.63 -3.58 -14.95
N GLY A 419 -17.26 -3.00 -16.09
CA GLY A 419 -18.06 -2.06 -16.87
C GLY A 419 -18.44 -2.55 -18.27
N PHE A 420 -18.83 -1.60 -19.13
CA PHE A 420 -19.17 -1.89 -20.53
C PHE A 420 -17.90 -2.13 -21.37
N GLY A 421 -17.89 -3.20 -22.17
CA GLY A 421 -16.86 -3.46 -23.17
C GLY A 421 -17.14 -2.75 -24.50
N PHE A 422 -16.26 -2.96 -25.49
CA PHE A 422 -16.48 -2.50 -26.87
C PHE A 422 -17.66 -3.20 -27.56
N GLU A 423 -18.17 -4.28 -26.96
CA GLU A 423 -19.32 -5.03 -27.43
C GLU A 423 -20.29 -5.27 -26.27
N ARG A 424 -21.55 -4.84 -26.42
CA ARG A 424 -22.57 -5.03 -25.38
C ARG A 424 -23.38 -6.28 -25.68
N ARG A 425 -22.77 -7.42 -25.37
CA ARG A 425 -23.37 -8.76 -25.51
C ARG A 425 -24.44 -9.01 -24.45
N GLU A 426 -25.23 -10.06 -24.66
CA GLU A 426 -26.22 -10.53 -23.70
C GLU A 426 -25.63 -10.80 -22.30
N SER A 427 -24.37 -11.24 -22.22
CA SER A 427 -23.66 -11.43 -20.94
C SER A 427 -23.49 -10.12 -20.16
N THR A 428 -23.14 -9.02 -20.82
CA THR A 428 -22.98 -7.70 -20.19
C THR A 428 -24.33 -7.14 -19.71
N LEU A 429 -25.40 -7.40 -20.45
CA LEU A 429 -26.77 -7.07 -20.02
C LEU A 429 -27.23 -7.94 -18.85
N SER A 430 -26.80 -9.20 -18.79
CA SER A 430 -27.04 -10.08 -17.63
C SER A 430 -26.43 -9.47 -16.37
N SER A 431 -25.17 -9.01 -16.41
CA SER A 431 -24.54 -8.39 -15.24
C SER A 431 -25.28 -7.13 -14.75
N LEU A 432 -25.82 -6.32 -15.66
CA LEU A 432 -26.63 -5.16 -15.31
C LEU A 432 -27.99 -5.57 -14.71
N ARG A 433 -28.61 -6.64 -15.21
CA ARG A 433 -29.82 -7.24 -14.60
C ARG A 433 -29.51 -7.78 -13.21
N ASP A 434 -28.36 -8.43 -13.04
CA ASP A 434 -27.91 -8.99 -11.77
C ASP A 434 -27.62 -7.88 -10.75
N ASP A 435 -27.05 -6.75 -11.16
CA ASP A 435 -26.88 -5.56 -10.30
C ASP A 435 -28.22 -5.03 -9.82
N LEU A 436 -29.19 -4.87 -10.74
CA LEU A 436 -30.52 -4.36 -10.44
C LEU A 436 -31.26 -5.29 -9.49
N LEU A 437 -31.27 -6.60 -9.78
CA LEU A 437 -31.88 -7.62 -8.94
C LEU A 437 -31.16 -7.73 -7.59
N GLY A 438 -29.84 -7.61 -7.57
CA GLY A 438 -29.03 -7.57 -6.37
C GLY A 438 -29.39 -6.39 -5.49
N GLU A 439 -29.62 -5.21 -6.07
CA GLU A 439 -30.06 -4.04 -5.32
C GLU A 439 -31.46 -4.21 -4.77
N ILE A 440 -32.42 -4.70 -5.56
CA ILE A 440 -33.76 -5.04 -5.07
C ILE A 440 -33.67 -6.06 -3.93
N SER A 441 -32.83 -7.09 -4.06
CA SER A 441 -32.61 -8.10 -3.02
C SER A 441 -32.04 -7.51 -1.74
N LYS A 442 -31.13 -6.52 -1.82
CA LYS A 442 -30.67 -5.79 -0.64
C LYS A 442 -31.80 -5.01 0.03
N GLN A 443 -32.67 -4.36 -0.75
CA GLN A 443 -33.83 -3.66 -0.22
C GLN A 443 -34.84 -4.63 0.44
N GLU A 444 -35.03 -5.82 -0.14
CA GLU A 444 -35.84 -6.90 0.44
C GLU A 444 -35.21 -7.46 1.73
N LYS A 445 -33.87 -7.57 1.80
CA LYS A 445 -33.18 -7.93 3.04
C LYS A 445 -33.48 -6.94 4.17
N ILE A 446 -33.44 -5.63 3.90
CA ILE A 446 -33.81 -4.60 4.89
C ILE A 446 -35.25 -4.83 5.39
N ILE A 447 -36.19 -5.18 4.50
CA ILE A 447 -37.58 -5.50 4.87
C ILE A 447 -37.65 -6.74 5.78
N LEU A 448 -36.87 -7.78 5.48
CA LEU A 448 -36.79 -8.98 6.31
C LEU A 448 -36.20 -8.67 7.69
N ASP A 449 -35.12 -7.89 7.74
CA ASP A 449 -34.48 -7.48 8.98
C ASP A 449 -35.45 -6.63 9.83
N LEU A 450 -36.17 -5.68 9.24
CA LEU A 450 -37.21 -4.91 9.93
C LEU A 450 -38.34 -5.81 10.45
N ARG A 451 -38.81 -6.78 9.66
CA ARG A 451 -39.84 -7.73 10.09
C ARG A 451 -39.36 -8.60 11.25
N PHE A 452 -38.12 -9.06 11.19
CA PHE A 452 -37.46 -9.78 12.27
C PHE A 452 -37.45 -8.91 13.54
N LEU A 453 -36.93 -7.68 13.47
CA LEU A 453 -36.85 -6.75 14.60
C LEU A 453 -38.22 -6.43 15.22
N ILE A 454 -39.26 -6.19 14.40
CA ILE A 454 -40.64 -5.96 14.89
C ILE A 454 -41.14 -7.18 15.66
N THR A 455 -40.91 -8.38 15.12
CA THR A 455 -41.34 -9.64 15.75
C THR A 455 -40.55 -9.89 17.04
N GLU A 456 -39.24 -9.70 17.00
CA GLU A 456 -38.32 -9.91 18.11
C GLU A 456 -38.66 -9.01 19.30
N PHE A 457 -38.83 -7.70 19.07
CA PHE A 457 -39.17 -6.77 20.15
C PHE A 457 -40.60 -6.92 20.66
N SER A 458 -41.53 -7.40 19.84
CA SER A 458 -42.90 -7.69 20.30
C SER A 458 -42.98 -8.95 21.15
N ASN A 459 -42.21 -9.99 20.79
CA ASN A 459 -42.25 -11.29 21.46
C ASN A 459 -41.28 -11.38 22.65
N ASN A 460 -40.19 -10.61 22.65
CA ASN A 460 -39.16 -10.63 23.68
C ASN A 460 -38.92 -9.21 24.27
N PRO A 461 -39.82 -8.72 25.15
CA PRO A 461 -39.70 -7.38 25.73
C PRO A 461 -38.41 -7.14 26.53
N GLU A 462 -37.84 -8.20 27.12
CA GLU A 462 -36.58 -8.14 27.85
C GLU A 462 -35.38 -7.87 26.92
N VAL A 463 -35.37 -8.47 25.72
CA VAL A 463 -34.37 -8.19 24.68
C VAL A 463 -34.49 -6.74 24.25
N ALA A 464 -35.70 -6.26 23.94
CA ALA A 464 -35.94 -4.86 23.56
C ALA A 464 -35.44 -3.88 24.63
N LYS A 465 -35.79 -4.12 25.90
CA LYS A 465 -35.34 -3.30 27.03
C LYS A 465 -33.82 -3.30 27.15
N THR A 466 -33.18 -4.47 27.10
CA THR A 466 -31.72 -4.59 27.25
C THR A 466 -30.98 -3.94 26.09
N THR A 467 -31.46 -4.12 24.86
CA THR A 467 -30.91 -3.47 23.66
C THR A 467 -31.02 -1.94 23.75
N ALA A 468 -32.18 -1.41 24.19
CA ALA A 468 -32.38 0.02 24.39
C ALA A 468 -31.48 0.59 25.51
N GLU A 469 -31.27 -0.16 26.60
CA GLU A 469 -30.33 0.20 27.66
C GLU A 469 -28.87 0.23 27.17
N LEU A 470 -28.48 -0.72 26.31
CA LEU A 470 -27.14 -0.72 25.69
C LEU A 470 -26.92 0.51 24.82
N ILE A 471 -27.91 0.94 24.04
CA ILE A 471 -27.84 2.20 23.28
C ILE A 471 -27.72 3.40 24.23
N SER A 472 -28.55 3.43 25.28
CA SER A 472 -28.56 4.54 26.26
C SER A 472 -27.21 4.72 26.95
N LYS A 473 -26.50 3.62 27.23
CA LYS A 473 -25.15 3.64 27.82
C LYS A 473 -24.06 4.15 26.87
N ASN A 474 -24.34 4.27 25.57
CA ASN A 474 -23.37 4.60 24.53
C ASN A 474 -23.73 5.86 23.73
N LEU A 475 -24.71 6.66 24.17
CA LEU A 475 -25.12 7.90 23.50
C LEU A 475 -23.93 8.83 23.24
N ASP A 476 -23.07 9.04 24.25
CA ASP A 476 -21.91 9.94 24.13
C ASP A 476 -20.83 9.45 23.16
N SER A 477 -20.82 8.16 22.84
CA SER A 477 -19.83 7.58 21.92
C SER A 477 -20.22 7.72 20.45
N GLY A 478 -21.51 7.97 20.18
CA GLY A 478 -22.07 8.09 18.84
C GLY A 478 -22.28 6.77 18.10
N PHE A 479 -23.04 6.84 17.02
CA PHE A 479 -23.51 5.70 16.23
C PHE A 479 -22.38 4.85 15.65
N PHE A 480 -21.43 5.45 14.94
CA PHE A 480 -20.36 4.72 14.24
C PHE A 480 -19.45 3.97 15.22
N THR A 481 -19.16 4.59 16.37
CA THR A 481 -18.41 3.93 17.46
C THR A 481 -19.16 2.72 17.99
N LEU A 482 -20.46 2.87 18.27
CA LEU A 482 -21.28 1.78 18.78
C LEU A 482 -21.38 0.63 17.76
N LEU A 483 -21.64 0.94 16.49
CA LEU A 483 -21.68 -0.05 15.40
C LEU A 483 -20.37 -0.84 15.32
N HIS A 484 -19.23 -0.15 15.29
CA HIS A 484 -17.91 -0.80 15.23
C HIS A 484 -17.68 -1.71 16.46
N ARG A 485 -18.03 -1.26 17.66
CA ARG A 485 -17.92 -2.06 18.89
C ARG A 485 -18.80 -3.31 18.85
N ILE A 486 -20.04 -3.19 18.35
CA ILE A 486 -20.98 -4.31 18.31
C ILE A 486 -20.57 -5.34 17.26
N ILE A 487 -20.14 -4.92 16.06
CA ILE A 487 -19.55 -5.82 15.05
C ILE A 487 -18.36 -6.57 15.65
N THR A 488 -17.50 -5.85 16.37
CA THR A 488 -16.36 -6.42 17.07
C THR A 488 -16.84 -7.48 18.06
N ILE A 489 -17.75 -7.16 18.97
CA ILE A 489 -18.29 -8.11 19.97
C ILE A 489 -18.87 -9.37 19.31
N CYS A 490 -19.66 -9.24 18.24
CA CYS A 490 -20.25 -10.40 17.56
C CYS A 490 -19.20 -11.34 16.94
N LYS A 491 -18.17 -10.80 16.26
CA LYS A 491 -17.06 -11.60 15.74
C LYS A 491 -16.37 -12.42 16.83
N LEU A 492 -16.35 -11.87 18.04
CA LEU A 492 -15.67 -12.50 19.15
C LEU A 492 -16.51 -13.63 19.78
N TYR A 493 -17.85 -13.52 19.76
CA TYR A 493 -18.73 -14.65 20.09
C TYR A 493 -18.51 -15.82 19.13
N ASP A 494 -18.34 -15.55 17.83
CA ASP A 494 -18.09 -16.60 16.83
C ASP A 494 -16.79 -17.37 17.14
N GLN A 495 -15.72 -16.66 17.51
CA GLN A 495 -14.48 -17.30 17.94
C GLN A 495 -14.60 -18.07 19.26
N LEU A 496 -15.33 -17.54 20.25
CA LEU A 496 -15.57 -18.27 21.50
C LEU A 496 -16.29 -19.60 21.27
N LYS A 497 -17.22 -19.67 20.31
CA LYS A 497 -17.87 -20.93 19.91
C LYS A 497 -16.87 -21.93 19.36
N ILE A 498 -15.88 -21.49 18.59
CA ILE A 498 -14.80 -22.34 18.06
C ILE A 498 -14.00 -22.90 19.25
N PHE A 499 -13.55 -22.04 20.17
CA PHE A 499 -12.81 -22.48 21.36
C PHE A 499 -13.60 -23.47 22.23
N GLN A 500 -14.90 -23.24 22.46
CA GLN A 500 -15.75 -24.18 23.22
C GLN A 500 -15.86 -25.54 22.51
N LYS A 501 -16.00 -25.57 21.19
CA LYS A 501 -16.03 -26.82 20.40
C LYS A 501 -14.71 -27.58 20.49
N GLU A 502 -13.58 -26.89 20.34
CA GLU A 502 -12.25 -27.50 20.42
C GLU A 502 -11.94 -28.05 21.81
N SER A 503 -12.31 -27.32 22.86
CA SER A 503 -12.15 -27.78 24.25
C SER A 503 -12.99 -29.04 24.53
N ASN A 504 -14.23 -29.09 24.03
CA ASN A 504 -15.13 -30.23 24.21
C ASN A 504 -14.66 -31.47 23.44
N ASN A 505 -14.08 -31.29 22.24
CA ASN A 505 -13.59 -32.39 21.41
C ASN A 505 -12.26 -32.99 21.92
N SER A 506 -11.43 -32.20 22.62
CA SER A 506 -10.07 -32.61 23.01
C SER A 506 -9.96 -33.26 24.40
N LYS A 507 -11.07 -33.46 25.13
CA LYS A 507 -11.09 -33.87 26.56
C LYS A 507 -10.17 -33.01 27.47
N LYS A 508 -9.78 -31.81 27.04
CA LYS A 508 -8.96 -30.88 27.84
C LYS A 508 -9.83 -30.20 28.89
N GLN A 509 -9.28 -30.04 30.09
CA GLN A 509 -9.90 -29.24 31.15
C GLN A 509 -10.11 -27.80 30.67
N LYS A 510 -11.24 -27.18 31.06
CA LYS A 510 -11.49 -25.75 30.85
C LYS A 510 -10.30 -24.95 31.40
N LEU A 511 -9.75 -24.05 30.59
CA LEU A 511 -8.62 -23.19 30.96
C LEU A 511 -8.97 -22.37 32.20
N SER A 512 -8.02 -22.21 33.11
CA SER A 512 -8.09 -21.19 34.16
C SER A 512 -8.07 -19.79 33.54
N GLN A 513 -8.48 -18.76 34.30
CA GLN A 513 -8.47 -17.38 33.81
C GLN A 513 -7.06 -16.91 33.41
N ALA A 514 -6.04 -17.38 34.13
CA ALA A 514 -4.65 -17.09 33.84
C ALA A 514 -4.21 -17.74 32.52
N GLU A 515 -4.52 -19.03 32.33
CA GLU A 515 -4.19 -19.77 31.10
C GLU A 515 -4.94 -19.23 29.88
N PHE A 516 -6.21 -18.85 30.03
CA PHE A 516 -7.00 -18.23 28.95
C PHE A 516 -6.40 -16.88 28.53
N LYS A 517 -6.04 -16.03 29.50
CA LYS A 517 -5.39 -14.75 29.24
C LYS A 517 -4.01 -14.94 28.60
N GLU A 518 -3.25 -15.92 29.06
CA GLU A 518 -1.93 -16.24 28.54
C GLU A 518 -1.99 -16.80 27.12
N GLN A 519 -2.97 -17.66 26.81
CA GLN A 519 -3.21 -18.14 25.46
C GLN A 519 -3.51 -16.99 24.51
N ILE A 520 -4.47 -16.11 24.83
CA ILE A 520 -4.79 -14.93 24.00
C ILE A 520 -3.55 -14.06 23.78
N LYS A 521 -2.74 -13.86 24.83
CA LYS A 521 -1.53 -13.04 24.73
C LYS A 521 -0.45 -13.68 23.86
N ASN A 522 -0.33 -15.01 23.88
CA ASN A 522 0.75 -15.75 23.24
C ASN A 522 0.43 -16.17 21.79
N THR A 523 -0.83 -16.51 21.49
CA THR A 523 -1.27 -16.99 20.17
C THR A 523 -2.13 -16.00 19.40
N GLY A 524 -2.55 -14.89 20.02
CA GLY A 524 -3.66 -14.10 19.49
C GLY A 524 -5.00 -14.81 19.71
N PHE A 525 -6.08 -14.11 19.35
CA PHE A 525 -7.46 -14.60 19.40
C PHE A 525 -8.05 -14.90 18.02
N PHE A 526 -7.49 -14.29 16.97
CA PHE A 526 -7.84 -14.54 15.58
C PHE A 526 -6.62 -14.96 14.77
N ASP A 527 -6.83 -15.42 13.55
CA ASP A 527 -5.74 -15.82 12.65
C ASP A 527 -5.05 -14.62 11.99
N THR A 528 -5.73 -13.47 11.88
CA THR A 528 -5.21 -12.29 11.17
C THR A 528 -4.79 -11.14 12.09
N LEU A 529 -3.75 -10.40 11.70
CA LEU A 529 -3.28 -9.21 12.43
C LEU A 529 -4.40 -8.17 12.62
N ARG A 530 -5.13 -7.86 11.55
CA ARG A 530 -6.18 -6.83 11.56
C ARG A 530 -7.36 -7.19 12.47
N GLU A 531 -7.67 -8.47 12.64
CA GLU A 531 -8.70 -8.90 13.59
C GLU A 531 -8.19 -8.91 15.03
N ASN A 532 -6.93 -9.28 15.25
CA ASN A 532 -6.31 -9.19 16.58
C ASN A 532 -6.16 -7.75 17.07
N LEU A 533 -6.05 -6.76 16.17
CA LEU A 533 -6.12 -5.34 16.54
C LEU A 533 -7.44 -4.95 17.21
N LEU A 534 -8.54 -5.65 16.89
CA LEU A 534 -9.84 -5.36 17.50
C LEU A 534 -9.86 -5.60 19.01
N ILE A 535 -9.02 -6.50 19.51
CA ILE A 535 -8.90 -6.80 20.95
C ILE A 535 -7.70 -6.10 21.61
N ALA A 536 -6.91 -5.31 20.87
CA ALA A 536 -5.71 -4.67 21.40
C ALA A 536 -6.01 -3.48 22.33
N ASP A 537 -7.22 -2.88 22.24
CA ASP A 537 -7.67 -1.81 23.14
C ASP A 537 -7.70 -2.32 24.60
N PRO A 538 -6.88 -1.79 25.52
CA PRO A 538 -6.81 -2.27 26.90
C PRO A 538 -8.12 -2.19 27.69
N LYS A 539 -8.96 -1.17 27.42
CA LYS A 539 -10.27 -1.01 28.08
C LYS A 539 -11.23 -2.07 27.59
N LEU A 540 -11.27 -2.28 26.28
CA LEU A 540 -12.05 -3.33 25.67
C LEU A 540 -11.53 -4.70 26.13
N GLN A 541 -10.23 -4.94 26.10
CA GLN A 541 -9.60 -6.19 26.52
C GLN A 541 -9.88 -6.50 28.01
N SER A 542 -9.84 -5.50 28.90
CA SER A 542 -10.22 -5.64 30.31
C SER A 542 -11.70 -6.02 30.48
N PHE A 543 -12.59 -5.28 29.82
CA PHE A 543 -14.03 -5.50 29.86
C PHE A 543 -14.38 -6.89 29.29
N LEU A 544 -13.83 -7.20 28.12
CA LEU A 544 -14.00 -8.47 27.43
C LEU A 544 -13.38 -9.61 28.24
N LEU A 545 -12.13 -9.56 28.70
CA LEU A 545 -11.54 -10.65 29.50
C LEU A 545 -12.35 -10.97 30.76
N LYS A 546 -12.91 -9.95 31.43
CA LYS A 546 -13.77 -10.15 32.60
C LYS A 546 -15.09 -10.82 32.21
N LYS A 547 -15.73 -10.36 31.13
CA LYS A 547 -17.04 -10.85 30.70
C LYS A 547 -16.96 -12.20 29.96
N TRP A 548 -15.91 -12.40 29.18
CA TRP A 548 -15.70 -13.51 28.27
C TRP A 548 -15.18 -14.75 28.92
N TYR A 549 -14.27 -14.64 29.88
CA TYR A 549 -13.87 -15.81 30.64
C TYR A 549 -15.09 -16.40 31.35
N THR A 550 -15.96 -15.53 31.88
CA THR A 550 -17.24 -15.93 32.46
C THR A 550 -18.15 -16.57 31.41
N LEU A 551 -18.31 -15.96 30.23
CA LEU A 551 -19.14 -16.51 29.14
C LEU A 551 -18.62 -17.84 28.57
N TYR A 552 -17.30 -17.97 28.36
CA TYR A 552 -16.63 -19.19 27.93
C TYR A 552 -16.94 -20.37 28.87
N ASN A 553 -17.01 -20.08 30.17
CA ASN A 553 -17.33 -21.07 31.20
C ASN A 553 -18.81 -21.24 31.51
N SER A 554 -19.67 -20.32 31.03
CA SER A 554 -21.11 -20.31 31.30
C SER A 554 -21.84 -21.47 30.63
N PRO A 555 -23.05 -21.83 31.10
CA PRO A 555 -23.91 -22.78 30.40
C PRO A 555 -24.24 -22.28 28.99
N GLN A 556 -24.36 -23.19 28.02
CA GLN A 556 -24.67 -22.86 26.62
C GLN A 556 -25.92 -21.97 26.49
N LYS A 557 -26.91 -22.15 27.37
CA LYS A 557 -28.13 -21.34 27.40
C LYS A 557 -27.83 -19.87 27.65
N THR A 558 -27.07 -19.55 28.70
CA THR A 558 -26.69 -18.17 29.06
C THR A 558 -25.81 -17.53 27.99
N PHE A 559 -24.90 -18.32 27.41
CA PHE A 559 -24.08 -17.87 26.28
C PHE A 559 -24.95 -17.46 25.08
N ASN A 560 -25.90 -18.32 24.68
CA ASN A 560 -26.79 -18.05 23.56
C ASN A 560 -27.73 -16.86 23.82
N GLU A 561 -28.21 -16.69 25.05
CA GLU A 561 -29.06 -15.54 25.45
C GLU A 561 -28.31 -14.22 25.30
N GLU A 562 -27.07 -14.15 25.80
CA GLU A 562 -26.22 -12.96 25.67
C GLU A 562 -25.83 -12.66 24.22
N GLU A 563 -25.41 -13.69 23.47
CA GLU A 563 -25.10 -13.56 22.05
C GLU A 563 -26.29 -13.02 21.26
N HIS A 564 -27.49 -13.53 21.55
CA HIS A 564 -28.74 -13.12 20.89
C HIS A 564 -29.04 -11.63 21.08
N ILE A 565 -28.75 -11.06 22.26
CA ILE A 565 -28.93 -9.62 22.50
C ILE A 565 -27.99 -8.78 21.63
N TYR A 566 -26.70 -9.15 21.56
CA TYR A 566 -25.72 -8.42 20.76
C TYR A 566 -25.94 -8.61 19.26
N SER A 567 -26.33 -9.80 18.81
CA SER A 567 -26.67 -10.05 17.41
C SER A 567 -27.92 -9.26 17.01
N THR A 568 -28.92 -9.16 17.88
CA THR A 568 -30.11 -8.31 17.66
C THR A 568 -29.72 -6.84 17.58
N LEU A 569 -28.88 -6.33 18.49
CA LEU A 569 -28.39 -4.95 18.42
C LEU A 569 -27.57 -4.69 17.15
N ARG A 570 -26.76 -5.66 16.72
CA ARG A 570 -26.02 -5.58 15.45
C ARG A 570 -27.00 -5.41 14.28
N THR A 571 -28.03 -6.25 14.21
CA THR A 571 -29.07 -6.16 13.17
C THR A 571 -29.77 -4.80 13.21
N VAL A 572 -30.08 -4.25 14.40
CA VAL A 572 -30.64 -2.89 14.52
C VAL A 572 -29.72 -1.85 13.89
N LEU A 573 -28.44 -1.82 14.30
CA LEU A 573 -27.51 -0.78 13.87
C LEU A 573 -27.16 -0.92 12.38
N GLU A 574 -26.93 -2.13 11.87
CA GLU A 574 -26.70 -2.38 10.44
C GLU A 574 -27.93 -1.98 9.60
N THR A 575 -29.15 -2.29 10.07
CA THR A 575 -30.39 -1.87 9.40
C THR A 575 -30.52 -0.34 9.41
N CYS A 576 -30.21 0.31 10.53
CA CYS A 576 -30.27 1.75 10.65
C CYS A 576 -29.20 2.46 9.80
N ASP A 577 -27.99 1.91 9.67
CA ASP A 577 -26.97 2.44 8.75
C ASP A 577 -27.44 2.36 7.29
N LEU A 578 -28.03 1.22 6.89
CA LEU A 578 -28.60 1.06 5.54
C LEU A 578 -29.77 2.02 5.27
N LEU A 579 -30.57 2.32 6.31
CA LEU A 579 -31.66 3.31 6.26
C LEU A 579 -31.17 4.76 6.49
N LYS A 580 -29.90 4.94 6.86
CA LYS A 580 -29.23 6.22 7.07
C LYS A 580 -29.86 7.00 8.22
N ILE A 581 -30.23 6.26 9.26
CA ILE A 581 -30.73 6.72 10.56
C ILE A 581 -29.59 6.57 11.55
N PHE A 582 -28.96 7.69 11.94
CA PHE A 582 -27.79 7.65 12.84
C PHE A 582 -28.08 8.18 14.24
N ASP A 583 -29.20 8.88 14.46
CA ASP A 583 -29.54 9.41 15.78
C ASP A 583 -29.85 8.27 16.77
N LEU A 584 -28.96 8.06 17.74
CA LEU A 584 -29.11 6.98 18.72
C LEU A 584 -30.33 7.14 19.63
N ASN A 585 -30.81 8.35 19.89
CA ASN A 585 -32.05 8.55 20.65
C ASN A 585 -33.25 8.06 19.84
N LEU A 586 -33.31 8.41 18.56
CA LEU A 586 -34.35 7.93 17.66
C LEU A 586 -34.32 6.40 17.55
N ILE A 587 -33.14 5.79 17.39
CA ILE A 587 -33.00 4.33 17.32
C ILE A 587 -33.48 3.67 18.62
N ARG A 588 -33.11 4.22 19.79
CA ARG A 588 -33.60 3.72 21.09
C ARG A 588 -35.13 3.76 21.15
N ASP A 589 -35.72 4.86 20.72
CA ASP A 589 -37.18 5.05 20.77
C ASP A 589 -37.89 4.10 19.79
N LEU A 590 -37.29 3.79 18.64
CA LEU A 590 -37.78 2.76 17.70
C LEU A 590 -37.78 1.35 18.30
N ILE A 591 -36.84 1.04 19.20
CA ILE A 591 -36.77 -0.26 19.90
C ILE A 591 -37.82 -0.35 21.00
N ILE A 592 -37.99 0.72 21.78
CA ILE A 592 -38.96 0.77 22.88
C ILE A 592 -40.39 0.82 22.35
N ASN A 593 -40.61 1.50 21.23
CA ASN A 593 -41.91 1.62 20.58
C ASN A 593 -41.89 1.05 19.14
N PRO A 594 -42.21 -0.24 18.97
CA PRO A 594 -42.21 -0.90 17.66
C PRO A 594 -43.20 -0.32 16.63
N SER A 595 -44.13 0.57 17.03
CA SER A 595 -45.03 1.22 16.07
C SER A 595 -44.28 2.05 15.03
N GLY A 596 -43.18 2.71 15.44
CA GLY A 596 -42.33 3.47 14.53
C GLY A 596 -41.62 2.57 13.52
N LEU A 597 -41.07 1.44 13.98
CA LEU A 597 -40.48 0.41 13.12
C LEU A 597 -41.51 -0.15 12.13
N LYS A 598 -42.76 -0.34 12.56
CA LYS A 598 -43.85 -0.80 11.70
C LYS A 598 -44.18 0.21 10.59
N THR A 599 -44.15 1.51 10.89
CA THR A 599 -44.31 2.56 9.87
C THR A 599 -43.18 2.50 8.84
N ILE A 600 -41.92 2.48 9.30
CA ILE A 600 -40.73 2.36 8.43
C ILE A 600 -40.81 1.10 7.56
N TYR A 601 -41.20 -0.03 8.15
CA TYR A 601 -41.40 -1.29 7.44
C TYR A 601 -42.45 -1.17 6.33
N ASN A 602 -43.63 -0.61 6.64
CA ASN A 602 -44.72 -0.47 5.66
C ASN A 602 -44.32 0.45 4.51
N GLU A 603 -43.68 1.59 4.82
CA GLU A 603 -43.15 2.50 3.82
C GLU A 603 -42.08 1.81 2.95
N LYS A 604 -41.14 1.08 3.57
CA LYS A 604 -40.10 0.37 2.83
C LYS A 604 -40.67 -0.71 1.91
N VAL A 605 -41.66 -1.48 2.36
CA VAL A 605 -42.39 -2.46 1.53
C VAL A 605 -43.04 -1.78 0.32
N SER A 606 -43.72 -0.65 0.53
CA SER A 606 -44.35 0.11 -0.54
C SER A 606 -43.31 0.62 -1.56
N ARG A 607 -42.26 1.28 -1.07
CA ARG A 607 -41.18 1.84 -1.91
C ARG A 607 -40.45 0.76 -2.70
N THR A 608 -40.08 -0.36 -2.07
CA THR A 608 -39.42 -1.48 -2.76
C THR A 608 -40.33 -2.11 -3.81
N SER A 609 -41.64 -2.18 -3.56
CA SER A 609 -42.62 -2.63 -4.57
C SER A 609 -42.70 -1.68 -5.76
N ASN A 610 -42.71 -0.37 -5.52
CA ASN A 610 -42.72 0.66 -6.56
C ASN A 610 -41.43 0.62 -7.38
N LEU A 611 -40.26 0.55 -6.73
CA LEU A 611 -38.95 0.38 -7.37
C LEU A 611 -38.92 -0.84 -8.30
N ARG A 612 -39.43 -1.99 -7.84
CA ARG A 612 -39.48 -3.23 -8.63
C ARG A 612 -40.40 -3.11 -9.85
N LYS A 613 -41.48 -2.34 -9.76
CA LYS A 613 -42.38 -2.06 -10.90
C LYS A 613 -41.79 -1.06 -11.88
N ALA A 614 -41.08 -0.04 -11.38
CA ALA A 614 -40.51 1.05 -12.16
C ALA A 614 -39.22 0.67 -12.91
N SER A 615 -38.55 -0.43 -12.53
CA SER A 615 -37.34 -0.90 -13.20
C SER A 615 -37.42 -2.40 -13.50
N PRO A 616 -38.25 -2.83 -14.46
CA PRO A 616 -38.40 -4.23 -14.73
C PRO A 616 -37.20 -4.77 -15.54
N ALA A 617 -36.60 -5.87 -15.08
CA ALA A 617 -35.38 -6.44 -15.66
C ALA A 617 -35.47 -6.80 -17.17
N HIS A 618 -36.69 -6.97 -17.70
CA HIS A 618 -36.92 -7.25 -19.12
C HIS A 618 -36.74 -6.01 -20.02
N GLU A 619 -36.76 -4.79 -19.47
CA GLU A 619 -36.48 -3.55 -20.22
C GLU A 619 -34.98 -3.33 -20.49
N ILE A 620 -34.10 -4.11 -19.83
CA ILE A 620 -32.66 -4.09 -20.07
C ILE A 620 -32.37 -4.77 -21.41
N THR A 621 -32.37 -3.96 -22.47
CA THR A 621 -32.01 -4.34 -23.85
C THR A 621 -30.81 -3.51 -24.29
N THR A 622 -30.05 -4.00 -25.28
CA THR A 622 -28.92 -3.23 -25.84
C THR A 622 -29.37 -1.84 -26.26
N ASN A 623 -30.45 -1.75 -27.06
CA ASN A 623 -30.99 -0.47 -27.52
C ASN A 623 -31.41 0.47 -26.37
N GLY A 624 -32.03 -0.08 -25.32
CA GLY A 624 -32.46 0.70 -24.16
C GLY A 624 -31.31 1.25 -23.31
N VAL A 625 -30.18 0.55 -23.25
CA VAL A 625 -28.96 1.04 -22.58
C VAL A 625 -28.27 2.10 -23.44
N GLU A 626 -28.18 1.89 -24.75
CA GLU A 626 -27.56 2.84 -25.69
C GLU A 626 -28.28 4.18 -25.72
N SER A 627 -29.61 4.16 -25.85
CA SER A 627 -30.40 5.39 -25.88
C SER A 627 -30.20 6.24 -24.62
N ARG A 628 -30.00 5.60 -23.45
CA ARG A 628 -29.70 6.29 -22.19
C ARG A 628 -28.28 6.85 -22.17
N LEU A 629 -27.28 6.09 -22.60
CA LEU A 629 -25.91 6.61 -22.70
C LEU A 629 -25.82 7.78 -23.69
N GLU A 630 -26.43 7.64 -24.88
CA GLU A 630 -26.52 8.72 -25.86
C GLU A 630 -27.21 9.96 -25.26
N SER A 631 -28.25 9.78 -24.44
CA SER A 631 -28.88 10.89 -23.71
C SER A 631 -27.95 11.55 -22.69
N PHE A 632 -27.17 10.78 -21.94
CA PHE A 632 -26.23 11.33 -20.95
C PHE A 632 -25.06 12.06 -21.60
N VAL A 633 -24.56 11.53 -22.71
CA VAL A 633 -23.44 12.09 -23.47
C VAL A 633 -23.83 13.36 -24.23
N ASN A 634 -25.07 13.43 -24.72
CA ASN A 634 -25.57 14.57 -25.49
C ASN A 634 -26.39 15.57 -24.64
N ASN A 635 -26.45 15.38 -23.33
CA ASN A 635 -27.05 16.36 -22.42
C ASN A 635 -26.24 17.67 -22.46
N ASP A 636 -26.87 18.80 -22.12
CA ASP A 636 -26.21 20.09 -21.98
C ASP A 636 -26.39 20.65 -20.56
N PRO A 637 -25.34 20.66 -19.72
CA PRO A 637 -23.99 20.12 -19.96
C PRO A 637 -23.97 18.58 -19.94
N PRO A 638 -23.00 17.90 -20.60
CA PRO A 638 -22.95 16.45 -20.67
C PRO A 638 -22.75 15.80 -19.30
N VAL A 639 -23.46 14.70 -19.04
CA VAL A 639 -23.28 13.91 -17.81
C VAL A 639 -22.06 12.99 -17.94
N LEU A 640 -21.88 12.40 -19.12
CA LEU A 640 -20.81 11.45 -19.41
C LEU A 640 -19.90 11.98 -20.53
N HIS A 641 -18.59 11.96 -20.28
CA HIS A 641 -17.56 12.35 -21.23
C HIS A 641 -16.72 11.13 -21.65
N PRO A 642 -16.57 10.85 -22.95
CA PRO A 642 -15.77 9.71 -23.41
C PRO A 642 -14.30 9.86 -23.00
N GLU A 643 -13.72 8.82 -22.39
CA GLU A 643 -12.32 8.82 -21.95
C GLU A 643 -11.71 7.41 -22.00
N LEU A 644 -10.94 7.10 -23.04
CA LEU A 644 -10.30 5.78 -23.17
C LEU A 644 -9.08 5.63 -22.24
N GLY A 645 -8.34 6.72 -21.97
CA GLY A 645 -7.07 6.70 -21.24
C GLY A 645 -7.19 6.12 -19.83
N ASN A 646 -8.31 6.36 -19.15
CA ASN A 646 -8.62 5.77 -17.84
C ASN A 646 -8.58 4.23 -17.84
N SER A 647 -8.93 3.57 -18.94
CA SER A 647 -8.85 2.11 -19.03
C SER A 647 -7.42 1.59 -19.08
N LEU A 648 -6.48 2.40 -19.61
CA LEU A 648 -5.06 2.10 -19.75
C LEU A 648 -4.25 2.46 -18.50
N PHE A 649 -4.78 3.36 -17.66
CA PHE A 649 -4.17 3.75 -16.39
C PHE A 649 -3.86 2.55 -15.49
N THR A 650 -4.71 1.52 -15.51
CA THR A 650 -4.51 0.28 -14.72
C THR A 650 -3.20 -0.48 -15.04
N LEU A 651 -2.60 -0.23 -16.21
CA LEU A 651 -1.36 -0.87 -16.68
C LEU A 651 -0.09 -0.20 -16.12
N SER A 652 -0.23 0.82 -15.27
CA SER A 652 0.84 1.72 -14.85
C SER A 652 1.54 1.36 -13.53
N VAL A 653 1.38 0.12 -13.05
CA VAL A 653 1.70 -0.37 -11.68
C VAL A 653 3.17 -0.19 -11.22
N ASP A 654 4.09 0.22 -12.10
CA ASP A 654 5.53 0.29 -11.82
C ASP A 654 6.06 1.75 -11.73
N LYS A 655 5.48 2.62 -10.88
CA LYS A 655 5.77 4.06 -10.96
C LYS A 655 5.79 4.83 -9.63
N ILE A 656 6.72 5.78 -9.52
CA ILE A 656 6.76 6.81 -8.47
C ILE A 656 5.78 7.93 -8.83
N LYS A 657 5.12 8.52 -7.84
CA LYS A 657 4.11 9.57 -8.02
C LYS A 657 4.56 10.89 -7.37
N PHE A 658 4.49 11.97 -8.15
CA PHE A 658 4.71 13.33 -7.68
C PHE A 658 3.40 14.11 -7.76
N ALA A 659 3.14 14.96 -6.79
CA ALA A 659 1.99 15.86 -6.79
C ALA A 659 2.42 17.28 -6.38
N PHE A 660 1.85 18.29 -7.04
CA PHE A 660 2.15 19.68 -6.77
C PHE A 660 0.96 20.61 -7.05
N PHE A 661 0.99 21.77 -6.40
CA PHE A 661 0.07 22.88 -6.59
C PHE A 661 0.83 24.04 -7.24
N ALA A 662 0.25 24.71 -8.22
CA ALA A 662 0.85 25.88 -8.86
C ALA A 662 -0.21 26.92 -9.24
N HIS A 663 0.17 28.19 -9.33
CA HIS A 663 -0.70 29.21 -9.91
C HIS A 663 -1.01 28.91 -11.38
N SER A 664 -2.25 29.11 -11.80
CA SER A 664 -2.71 28.84 -13.16
C SER A 664 -2.29 29.95 -14.13
N THR A 665 -1.00 29.99 -14.48
CA THR A 665 -0.45 30.93 -15.47
C THR A 665 -0.26 30.24 -16.82
N GLN A 666 -0.24 31.01 -17.91
CA GLN A 666 0.04 30.47 -19.25
C GLN A 666 1.42 29.79 -19.32
N LYS A 667 2.41 30.33 -18.60
CA LYS A 667 3.76 29.75 -18.49
C LYS A 667 3.71 28.35 -17.88
N VAL A 668 2.97 28.18 -16.77
CA VAL A 668 2.80 26.89 -16.10
C VAL A 668 2.08 25.90 -17.01
N ARG A 669 1.00 26.30 -17.69
CA ARG A 669 0.25 25.44 -18.61
C ARG A 669 1.11 24.93 -19.77
N SER A 670 1.89 25.81 -20.41
CA SER A 670 2.81 25.39 -21.48
C SER A 670 3.95 24.49 -20.98
N ALA A 671 4.44 24.71 -19.75
CA ALA A 671 5.43 23.82 -19.14
C ALA A 671 4.84 22.43 -18.82
N LEU A 672 3.58 22.36 -18.38
CA LEU A 672 2.86 21.10 -18.15
C LEU A 672 2.66 20.31 -19.44
N GLU A 673 2.28 20.96 -20.54
CA GLU A 673 2.16 20.34 -21.87
C GLU A 673 3.50 19.75 -22.33
N SER A 674 4.60 20.50 -22.16
CA SER A 674 5.95 20.00 -22.48
C SER A 674 6.33 18.82 -21.59
N LEU A 675 6.02 18.85 -20.30
CA LEU A 675 6.30 17.75 -19.38
C LEU A 675 5.48 16.50 -19.74
N ALA A 676 4.21 16.67 -20.13
CA ALA A 676 3.30 15.59 -20.49
C ALA A 676 3.81 14.74 -21.67
N GLN A 677 4.54 15.36 -22.60
CA GLN A 677 5.15 14.65 -23.73
C GLN A 677 6.26 13.68 -23.29
N GLU A 678 6.93 13.98 -22.18
CA GLU A 678 8.10 13.27 -21.69
C GLU A 678 7.76 12.21 -20.65
N ILE A 679 6.55 12.19 -20.08
CA ILE A 679 6.19 11.27 -18.99
C ILE A 679 5.05 10.33 -19.40
N PRO A 680 4.91 9.17 -18.74
CA PRO A 680 3.85 8.22 -19.06
C PRO A 680 2.43 8.73 -18.88
N HIS A 681 2.19 9.53 -17.83
CA HIS A 681 0.86 10.01 -17.44
C HIS A 681 0.97 11.26 -16.58
N LEU A 682 0.13 12.26 -16.88
CA LEU A 682 -0.02 13.51 -16.15
C LEU A 682 -1.51 13.84 -15.99
N SER A 683 -1.93 14.23 -14.81
CA SER A 683 -3.29 14.77 -14.58
C SER A 683 -3.18 16.16 -14.00
N VAL A 684 -3.94 17.09 -14.57
CA VAL A 684 -4.09 18.47 -14.10
C VAL A 684 -5.54 18.70 -13.72
N TYR A 685 -5.77 19.21 -12.52
CA TYR A 685 -7.07 19.69 -12.07
C TYR A 685 -6.98 21.20 -11.87
N GLU A 686 -7.92 21.92 -12.45
CA GLU A 686 -8.07 23.35 -12.21
C GLU A 686 -9.02 23.56 -11.04
N LEU A 687 -8.53 24.31 -10.06
CA LEU A 687 -9.15 24.55 -8.78
C LEU A 687 -9.45 26.04 -8.63
N SER A 688 -10.56 26.37 -7.97
CA SER A 688 -10.84 27.73 -7.53
C SER A 688 -10.69 27.89 -6.03
N LYS A 689 -9.95 28.92 -5.60
CA LYS A 689 -9.82 29.31 -4.18
C LYS A 689 -9.85 30.82 -4.06
N GLY A 690 -10.90 31.38 -3.45
CA GLY A 690 -10.97 32.82 -3.15
C GLY A 690 -10.86 33.76 -4.37
N GLY A 691 -11.18 33.28 -5.57
CA GLY A 691 -11.01 34.02 -6.83
C GLY A 691 -9.69 33.77 -7.56
N GLU A 692 -8.74 33.05 -6.94
CA GLU A 692 -7.52 32.58 -7.59
C GLU A 692 -7.74 31.23 -8.29
N SER A 693 -7.13 31.08 -9.47
CA SER A 693 -7.09 29.81 -10.19
C SER A 693 -5.77 29.10 -9.88
N ILE A 694 -5.90 27.90 -9.32
CA ILE A 694 -4.78 27.05 -8.92
C ILE A 694 -4.84 25.76 -9.74
N LEU A 695 -3.69 25.22 -10.11
CA LEU A 695 -3.55 23.92 -10.74
C LEU A 695 -3.07 22.92 -9.69
N TYR A 696 -3.82 21.86 -9.48
CA TYR A 696 -3.33 20.65 -8.81
C TYR A 696 -2.90 19.65 -9.87
N THR A 697 -1.61 19.36 -9.92
CA THR A 697 -1.04 18.41 -10.87
C THR A 697 -0.48 17.21 -10.14
N TRP A 698 -0.67 16.02 -10.70
CA TRP A 698 0.14 14.87 -10.32
C TRP A 698 0.53 14.05 -11.55
N PHE A 699 1.68 13.42 -11.47
CA PHE A 699 2.19 12.59 -12.55
C PHE A 699 2.93 11.36 -12.03
N THR A 700 3.09 10.40 -12.92
CA THR A 700 3.79 9.15 -12.63
C THR A 700 5.08 9.09 -13.42
N THR A 701 6.19 8.71 -12.79
CA THR A 701 7.46 8.41 -13.45
C THR A 701 7.78 6.93 -13.36
N PRO A 702 8.58 6.36 -14.28
CA PRO A 702 9.27 5.09 -14.01
C PRO A 702 10.01 5.12 -12.65
N TYR A 703 10.42 3.97 -12.13
CA TYR A 703 11.21 3.93 -10.89
C TYR A 703 12.52 4.73 -11.03
N LEU A 704 12.79 5.55 -10.02
CA LEU A 704 13.93 6.46 -9.93
C LEU A 704 14.68 6.20 -8.63
N THR A 705 16.00 6.29 -8.65
CA THR A 705 16.80 6.30 -7.41
C THR A 705 16.50 7.56 -6.59
N MET A 706 16.85 7.58 -5.31
CA MET A 706 16.68 8.79 -4.48
C MET A 706 17.36 10.04 -5.09
N THR A 707 18.56 9.88 -5.65
CA THR A 707 19.27 10.97 -6.34
C THR A 707 18.52 11.43 -7.59
N ASP A 708 17.96 10.50 -8.35
CA ASP A 708 17.17 10.82 -9.55
C ASP A 708 15.85 11.52 -9.18
N GLN A 709 15.21 11.13 -8.06
CA GLN A 709 14.01 11.78 -7.54
C GLN A 709 14.30 13.24 -7.14
N GLN A 710 15.44 13.51 -6.50
CA GLN A 710 15.88 14.87 -6.16
C GLN A 710 15.99 15.76 -7.39
N LYS A 711 16.58 15.25 -8.47
CA LYS A 711 16.68 15.99 -9.73
C LYS A 711 15.33 16.28 -10.38
N ILE A 712 14.33 15.41 -10.19
CA ILE A 712 12.95 15.69 -10.61
C ILE A 712 12.36 16.84 -9.79
N MET A 713 12.58 16.88 -8.48
CA MET A 713 12.15 18.02 -7.65
C MET A 713 12.85 19.33 -8.05
N ASP A 714 14.16 19.29 -8.31
CA ASP A 714 14.94 20.43 -8.84
C ASP A 714 14.38 20.93 -10.19
N LEU A 715 14.01 20.00 -11.06
CA LEU A 715 13.36 20.30 -12.34
C LEU A 715 12.01 21.00 -12.13
N LEU A 716 11.13 20.47 -11.26
CA LEU A 716 9.81 21.07 -11.02
C LEU A 716 9.94 22.48 -10.44
N HIS A 717 10.85 22.67 -9.48
CA HIS A 717 11.20 23.99 -8.97
C HIS A 717 11.68 24.93 -10.08
N SER A 718 12.54 24.44 -10.98
CA SER A 718 13.09 25.22 -12.09
C SER A 718 12.05 25.59 -13.16
N LEU A 719 11.12 24.69 -13.46
CA LEU A 719 10.08 24.90 -14.47
C LEU A 719 9.05 25.95 -14.01
N PHE A 720 8.65 25.89 -12.75
CA PHE A 720 7.53 26.69 -12.23
C PHE A 720 7.97 27.89 -11.39
N GLN A 721 9.13 27.83 -10.73
CA GLN A 721 9.70 28.92 -9.94
C GLN A 721 8.68 29.46 -8.91
N ASN A 722 8.47 30.77 -8.87
CA ASN A 722 7.53 31.45 -7.98
C ASN A 722 6.06 31.05 -8.20
N ASP A 723 5.73 30.41 -9.33
CA ASP A 723 4.37 29.95 -9.57
C ASP A 723 4.05 28.64 -8.83
N LEU A 724 5.05 27.93 -8.29
CA LEU A 724 4.88 26.66 -7.58
C LEU A 724 4.47 26.93 -6.13
N LEU A 725 3.33 26.42 -5.69
CA LEU A 725 2.82 26.62 -4.32
C LEU A 725 3.26 25.52 -3.35
N ALA A 726 3.28 24.27 -3.81
CA ALA A 726 3.72 23.13 -3.00
C ALA A 726 4.07 21.95 -3.92
N CYS A 727 5.02 21.12 -3.53
CA CYS A 727 5.38 19.91 -4.27
C CYS A 727 5.88 18.82 -3.33
N SER A 728 5.43 17.58 -3.53
CA SER A 728 5.91 16.41 -2.78
C SER A 728 5.73 15.12 -3.57
N ARG A 729 6.49 14.08 -3.20
CA ARG A 729 6.16 12.70 -3.57
C ARG A 729 4.97 12.24 -2.73
N VAL A 730 4.06 11.55 -3.39
CA VAL A 730 2.88 10.96 -2.76
C VAL A 730 2.94 9.44 -2.85
N ILE A 731 2.52 8.77 -1.78
CA ILE A 731 2.28 7.33 -1.75
C ILE A 731 0.77 7.14 -1.90
N SER A 732 0.37 6.29 -2.85
CA SER A 732 -1.02 5.96 -3.15
C SER A 732 -1.07 4.66 -3.93
N SER A 733 -2.11 3.87 -3.70
CA SER A 733 -2.39 2.64 -4.45
C SER A 733 -2.70 2.94 -5.92
N GLY A 734 -3.10 4.19 -6.23
CA GLY A 734 -3.57 4.59 -7.55
C GLY A 734 -4.97 4.08 -7.88
N LEU A 735 -5.57 3.26 -7.02
CA LEU A 735 -6.94 2.80 -7.17
C LEU A 735 -7.85 3.76 -6.39
N THR A 736 -8.80 4.38 -7.08
CA THR A 736 -9.85 5.14 -6.40
C THR A 736 -10.95 4.18 -5.99
N ALA A 737 -11.39 4.25 -4.73
CA ALA A 737 -12.50 3.45 -4.26
C ALA A 737 -13.76 3.77 -5.09
N PRO A 738 -14.57 2.77 -5.48
CA PRO A 738 -15.79 3.00 -6.23
C PRO A 738 -16.77 3.83 -5.40
N ILE A 739 -17.36 4.82 -6.04
CA ILE A 739 -18.15 5.86 -5.40
C ILE A 739 -19.59 5.35 -5.23
N THR A 740 -20.11 5.29 -4.01
CA THR A 740 -21.42 4.66 -3.68
C THR A 740 -22.58 5.62 -3.36
N PRO A 741 -22.63 6.89 -3.82
CA PRO A 741 -23.58 7.85 -3.30
C PRO A 741 -25.03 7.65 -3.74
N HIS A 742 -25.36 6.68 -4.63
CA HIS A 742 -26.77 6.29 -4.84
C HIS A 742 -27.48 5.86 -3.55
N THR A 743 -26.72 5.36 -2.57
CA THR A 743 -27.29 5.07 -1.26
C THR A 743 -27.82 6.31 -0.56
N TYR A 744 -27.55 7.51 -1.10
CA TYR A 744 -28.03 8.84 -0.71
C TYR A 744 -29.17 9.41 -1.57
N TYR A 745 -29.62 8.68 -2.59
CA TYR A 745 -30.59 9.17 -3.58
C TYR A 745 -31.93 8.44 -3.47
N ASP A 746 -33.02 9.19 -3.41
CA ASP A 746 -34.39 8.68 -3.46
C ASP A 746 -34.85 8.60 -4.91
N PHE A 747 -34.82 7.40 -5.48
CA PHE A 747 -35.21 7.14 -6.88
C PHE A 747 -36.70 7.34 -7.17
N GLU A 748 -37.57 7.42 -6.16
CA GLU A 748 -39.00 7.69 -6.35
C GLU A 748 -39.28 9.20 -6.39
N ASN A 749 -38.63 9.96 -5.51
CA ASN A 749 -38.78 11.43 -5.45
C ASN A 749 -37.77 12.18 -6.31
N HIS A 750 -36.78 11.48 -6.87
CA HIS A 750 -35.68 12.02 -7.66
C HIS A 750 -34.84 13.08 -6.94
N ASP A 751 -34.64 12.93 -5.63
CA ASP A 751 -33.90 13.89 -4.79
C ASP A 751 -32.95 13.18 -3.81
N PHE A 752 -31.94 13.90 -3.32
CA PHE A 752 -31.01 13.39 -2.31
C PHE A 752 -31.60 13.51 -0.91
N PHE A 753 -31.52 12.45 -0.12
CA PHE A 753 -31.90 12.57 1.27
C PHE A 753 -30.81 13.27 2.10
N TYR A 754 -31.30 14.06 3.05
CA TYR A 754 -30.47 14.79 3.99
C TYR A 754 -30.62 14.20 5.39
N THR A 755 -29.54 13.62 5.90
CA THR A 755 -29.45 13.09 7.27
C THR A 755 -28.65 14.07 8.12
N ARG A 756 -29.36 14.94 8.83
CA ARG A 756 -28.75 15.98 9.70
C ARG A 756 -27.76 15.42 10.73
N SER A 757 -27.95 14.18 11.19
CA SER A 757 -27.09 13.56 12.20
C SER A 757 -25.78 12.97 11.68
N LEU A 758 -25.58 12.84 10.35
CA LEU A 758 -24.41 12.16 9.78
C LEU A 758 -23.09 12.74 10.30
N PHE A 759 -22.85 14.03 10.10
CA PHE A 759 -21.60 14.67 10.51
C PHE A 759 -21.51 14.94 12.02
N SER A 760 -22.64 15.05 12.73
CA SER A 760 -22.61 15.16 14.20
C SER A 760 -22.20 13.83 14.84
N GLU A 761 -22.74 12.71 14.38
CA GLU A 761 -22.36 11.37 14.84
C GLU A 761 -20.94 11.02 14.40
N TYR A 762 -20.54 11.45 13.20
CA TYR A 762 -19.17 11.27 12.72
C TYR A 762 -18.15 12.11 13.52
N LEU A 763 -18.54 13.30 14.00
CA LEU A 763 -17.72 14.08 14.92
C LEU A 763 -17.57 13.38 16.28
N LEU A 764 -18.61 12.72 16.80
CA LEU A 764 -18.50 11.90 18.02
C LEU A 764 -17.56 10.71 17.81
N TYR A 765 -17.64 10.05 16.65
CA TYR A 765 -16.69 9.00 16.27
C TYR A 765 -15.25 9.53 16.20
N THR A 766 -15.06 10.69 15.57
CA THR A 766 -13.74 11.32 15.45
C THR A 766 -13.17 11.69 16.83
N ARG A 767 -14.00 12.22 17.74
CA ARG A 767 -13.64 12.44 19.15
C ARG A 767 -13.26 11.15 19.86
N HIS A 768 -13.99 10.07 19.63
CA HIS A 768 -13.65 8.78 20.22
C HIS A 768 -12.29 8.26 19.74
N LEU A 769 -11.97 8.52 18.46
CA LEU A 769 -10.77 8.05 17.79
C LEU A 769 -9.53 8.88 18.11
N PHE A 770 -9.63 10.21 18.04
CA PHE A 770 -8.52 11.15 18.28
C PHE A 770 -8.38 11.57 19.75
N GLY A 771 -9.43 11.40 20.55
CA GLY A 771 -9.41 11.70 21.98
C GLY A 771 -9.66 13.18 22.27
N HIS A 772 -8.80 13.75 23.10
CA HIS A 772 -8.95 15.12 23.61
C HIS A 772 -8.53 16.17 22.58
N ASP A 773 -8.93 17.41 22.83
CA ASP A 773 -8.53 18.56 22.01
C ASP A 773 -7.02 18.79 22.13
N LEU A 774 -6.40 19.15 21.00
CA LEU A 774 -4.97 19.38 20.87
C LEU A 774 -4.69 20.89 20.71
N PRO A 775 -3.49 21.37 21.08
CA PRO A 775 -3.14 22.77 20.89
C PRO A 775 -3.05 23.13 19.41
N LEU A 776 -3.53 24.33 19.07
CA LEU A 776 -3.39 24.89 17.73
C LEU A 776 -1.92 25.19 17.40
N LEU A 777 -1.57 25.11 16.12
CA LEU A 777 -0.23 25.39 15.60
C LEU A 777 -0.35 26.32 14.40
N GLU A 778 0.24 27.51 14.51
CA GLU A 778 0.40 28.41 13.36
C GLU A 778 1.63 28.02 12.55
N LYS A 779 1.51 28.03 11.22
CA LYS A 779 2.62 27.74 10.29
C LYS A 779 2.91 28.96 9.45
N ASN A 780 4.20 29.20 9.21
CA ASN A 780 4.68 30.22 8.29
C ASN A 780 5.20 29.55 7.02
N GLU A 781 4.88 30.16 5.87
CA GLU A 781 5.47 29.79 4.59
C GLU A 781 6.96 30.14 4.57
N TRP A 782 7.75 29.37 3.82
CA TRP A 782 9.19 29.58 3.71
C TRP A 782 9.64 29.43 2.26
N SER A 783 10.47 30.37 1.79
CA SER A 783 10.78 30.55 0.37
C SER A 783 12.28 30.61 0.06
N GLU A 784 13.17 30.01 0.87
CA GLU A 784 14.58 29.94 0.44
C GLU A 784 14.76 28.91 -0.69
N GLU A 785 15.59 29.27 -1.66
CA GLU A 785 15.98 28.37 -2.73
C GLU A 785 16.87 27.25 -2.15
N LEU A 786 16.31 26.07 -1.92
CA LEU A 786 17.06 24.83 -1.62
C LEU A 786 17.46 24.07 -2.89
N TYR A 787 16.86 24.39 -4.02
CA TYR A 787 16.89 23.59 -5.24
C TYR A 787 17.92 24.12 -6.25
N GLU A 788 18.35 23.23 -7.15
CA GLU A 788 19.25 23.58 -8.24
C GLU A 788 18.50 23.85 -9.55
N SER A 789 19.05 24.74 -10.36
CA SER A 789 18.50 25.02 -11.69
C SER A 789 18.76 23.83 -12.62
N THR A 790 17.72 23.07 -12.95
CA THR A 790 17.77 21.91 -13.82
C THR A 790 16.88 22.07 -15.05
N LYS A 791 17.35 21.62 -16.22
CA LYS A 791 16.59 21.61 -17.48
C LYS A 791 16.10 20.20 -17.80
N LEU A 792 14.89 20.11 -18.37
CA LEU A 792 14.21 18.84 -18.70
C LEU A 792 15.04 17.92 -19.60
N ASN A 793 15.43 18.38 -20.79
CA ASN A 793 16.09 17.52 -21.78
C ASN A 793 17.46 16.97 -21.33
N PRO A 794 18.36 17.78 -20.74
CA PRO A 794 19.60 17.26 -20.16
C PRO A 794 19.36 16.22 -19.06
N LEU A 795 18.39 16.47 -18.17
CA LEU A 795 18.06 15.54 -17.10
C LEU A 795 17.56 14.21 -17.64
N ILE A 796 16.63 14.22 -18.61
CA ILE A 796 16.13 13.00 -19.25
C ILE A 796 17.27 12.20 -19.89
N SER A 797 18.19 12.87 -20.58
CA SER A 797 19.36 12.22 -21.17
C SER A 797 20.26 11.56 -20.12
N GLU A 798 20.45 12.21 -18.97
CA GLU A 798 21.21 11.66 -17.85
C GLU A 798 20.50 10.46 -17.21
N LEU A 799 19.22 10.59 -16.86
CA LEU A 799 18.41 9.54 -16.24
C LEU A 799 18.35 8.27 -17.10
N ASN A 800 18.34 8.43 -18.42
CA ASN A 800 18.38 7.30 -19.35
C ASN A 800 19.72 6.57 -19.38
N LYS A 801 20.84 7.24 -19.09
CA LYS A 801 22.15 6.58 -19.00
C LYS A 801 22.28 5.68 -17.78
N HIS A 802 21.53 5.97 -16.70
CA HIS A 802 21.59 5.22 -15.44
C HIS A 802 20.82 3.88 -15.48
N ARG A 803 20.15 3.52 -16.59
CA ARG A 803 19.36 2.28 -16.72
C ARG A 803 20.18 1.11 -17.27
N THR A 804 21.22 0.69 -16.57
CA THR A 804 21.67 -0.70 -16.68
C THR A 804 20.82 -1.51 -15.71
N HIS A 805 19.98 -2.44 -16.20
CA HIS A 805 19.39 -3.46 -15.33
C HIS A 805 20.55 -4.15 -14.61
N GLU A 806 20.68 -3.92 -13.31
CA GLU A 806 21.70 -4.57 -12.48
C GLU A 806 21.29 -6.04 -12.35
N SER A 807 21.69 -6.86 -13.32
CA SER A 807 21.44 -8.30 -13.28
C SER A 807 22.53 -8.94 -12.43
N PHE A 808 22.11 -9.53 -11.32
CA PHE A 808 22.97 -10.38 -10.51
C PHE A 808 22.43 -11.81 -10.50
N ASP A 809 23.32 -12.79 -10.34
CA ASP A 809 22.94 -14.20 -10.15
C ASP A 809 23.02 -14.62 -8.67
N GLU A 810 22.50 -15.81 -8.35
CA GLU A 810 22.43 -16.29 -6.97
C GLU A 810 23.84 -16.50 -6.41
N THR A 811 24.78 -16.95 -7.26
CA THR A 811 26.17 -17.18 -6.89
C THR A 811 26.84 -15.88 -6.49
N GLN A 812 26.58 -14.79 -7.22
CA GLN A 812 27.09 -13.45 -6.91
C GLN A 812 26.56 -12.93 -5.58
N ILE A 813 25.27 -13.14 -5.29
CA ILE A 813 24.68 -12.79 -3.99
C ILE A 813 25.26 -13.64 -2.85
N GLN A 814 25.42 -14.95 -3.05
CA GLN A 814 26.07 -15.83 -2.06
C GLN A 814 27.53 -15.43 -1.83
N ASN A 815 28.25 -15.07 -2.90
CA ASN A 815 29.62 -14.55 -2.81
C ASN A 815 29.65 -13.24 -2.02
N LEU A 816 28.70 -12.32 -2.25
CA LEU A 816 28.58 -11.09 -1.47
C LEU A 816 28.31 -11.38 0.01
N LEU A 817 27.37 -12.28 0.32
CA LEU A 817 27.05 -12.69 1.69
C LEU A 817 28.25 -13.35 2.39
N GLY A 818 29.02 -14.17 1.67
CA GLY A 818 30.27 -14.75 2.17
C GLY A 818 31.39 -13.72 2.34
N LEU A 819 31.39 -12.67 1.52
CA LEU A 819 32.41 -11.63 1.50
C LEU A 819 32.24 -10.62 2.63
N LEU A 820 31.02 -10.12 2.88
CA LEU A 820 30.73 -9.06 3.87
C LEU A 820 31.34 -9.32 5.27
N PRO A 821 31.27 -10.54 5.85
CA PRO A 821 31.89 -10.84 7.15
C PRO A 821 33.43 -10.80 7.12
N THR A 822 34.05 -11.01 5.97
CA THR A 822 35.52 -11.12 5.83
C THR A 822 36.20 -9.78 5.66
N ILE A 823 35.49 -8.73 5.23
CA ILE A 823 36.06 -7.42 4.87
C ILE A 823 36.97 -6.88 5.98
N SER A 824 36.50 -6.83 7.24
CA SER A 824 37.28 -6.31 8.36
C SER A 824 38.56 -7.11 8.62
N GLY A 825 38.50 -8.45 8.51
CA GLY A 825 39.67 -9.32 8.68
C GLY A 825 40.66 -9.20 7.53
N SER A 826 40.17 -9.02 6.31
CA SER A 826 41.00 -8.78 5.12
C SER A 826 41.70 -7.42 5.19
N PHE A 827 41.00 -6.36 5.61
CA PHE A 827 41.58 -5.03 5.79
C PHE A 827 42.75 -5.01 6.78
N GLN A 828 42.74 -5.88 7.81
CA GLN A 828 43.83 -6.00 8.78
C GLN A 828 45.13 -6.59 8.21
N LYS A 829 45.09 -7.26 7.04
CA LYS A 829 46.24 -7.94 6.45
C LYS A 829 46.54 -7.38 5.05
N PRO A 830 47.69 -6.71 4.82
CA PRO A 830 47.95 -6.02 3.54
C PRO A 830 47.80 -6.92 2.29
N SER A 831 48.29 -8.16 2.36
CA SER A 831 48.17 -9.12 1.26
C SER A 831 46.73 -9.55 0.99
N ALA A 832 45.94 -9.78 2.05
CA ALA A 832 44.52 -10.14 1.94
C ALA A 832 43.67 -8.95 1.47
N TRP A 833 43.98 -7.73 1.94
CA TRP A 833 43.34 -6.51 1.49
C TRP A 833 43.57 -6.26 0.00
N ASN A 834 44.81 -6.40 -0.47
CA ASN A 834 45.14 -6.27 -1.88
C ASN A 834 44.49 -7.36 -2.74
N ALA A 835 44.31 -8.58 -2.21
CA ALA A 835 43.56 -9.63 -2.87
C ALA A 835 42.05 -9.32 -2.93
N LEU A 836 41.47 -8.80 -1.85
CA LEU A 836 40.06 -8.41 -1.79
C LEU A 836 39.73 -7.27 -2.76
N LYS A 837 40.60 -6.27 -2.87
CA LYS A 837 40.45 -5.16 -3.85
C LYS A 837 40.42 -5.65 -5.30
N LYS A 838 41.03 -6.80 -5.60
CA LYS A 838 41.01 -7.45 -6.92
C LYS A 838 39.84 -8.41 -7.09
N ASN A 839 39.03 -8.65 -6.05
CA ASN A 839 37.88 -9.54 -6.12
C ASN A 839 36.76 -8.85 -6.93
N PRO A 840 36.27 -9.46 -8.02
CA PRO A 840 35.20 -8.88 -8.83
C PRO A 840 33.92 -8.56 -8.05
N THR A 841 33.57 -9.40 -7.07
CA THR A 841 32.40 -9.22 -6.19
C THR A 841 32.57 -7.98 -5.32
N TYR A 842 33.78 -7.74 -4.80
CA TYR A 842 34.08 -6.55 -4.00
C TYR A 842 33.97 -5.27 -4.84
N SER A 843 34.61 -5.26 -6.02
CA SER A 843 34.58 -4.09 -6.90
C SER A 843 33.19 -3.78 -7.42
N HIS A 844 32.36 -4.80 -7.64
CA HIS A 844 31.01 -4.66 -8.18
C HIS A 844 29.99 -4.29 -7.11
N PHE A 845 29.89 -5.01 -6.00
CA PHE A 845 28.78 -4.82 -5.06
C PHE A 845 29.07 -3.87 -3.90
N ILE A 846 30.34 -3.58 -3.58
CA ILE A 846 30.66 -2.67 -2.47
C ILE A 846 30.88 -1.29 -3.04
N LYS A 847 29.96 -0.35 -2.82
CA LYS A 847 30.06 1.05 -3.28
C LYS A 847 31.16 1.80 -2.58
N SER A 848 31.09 1.77 -1.24
CA SER A 848 31.99 2.48 -0.34
C SER A 848 32.23 1.62 0.90
N LEU A 849 33.32 1.91 1.60
CA LEU A 849 33.62 1.29 2.89
C LEU A 849 33.89 2.41 3.89
N SER A 850 33.10 2.54 4.94
CA SER A 850 33.28 3.60 5.94
C SER A 850 33.97 3.05 7.18
N PHE A 851 34.96 3.76 7.71
CA PHE A 851 35.47 3.53 9.07
C PHE A 851 34.64 4.34 10.05
N ILE A 852 33.97 3.64 10.96
CA ILE A 852 33.20 4.27 12.03
C ILE A 852 34.04 4.17 13.32
N PRO A 853 34.55 5.31 13.83
CA PRO A 853 35.31 5.33 15.07
C PRO A 853 34.42 4.97 16.26
N ASP A 854 35.01 4.31 17.26
CA ASP A 854 34.38 4.21 18.58
C ASP A 854 34.54 5.55 19.33
N TYR A 855 33.67 6.50 19.00
CA TYR A 855 33.71 7.86 19.56
C TYR A 855 33.72 7.88 21.10
N ALA A 856 33.09 6.89 21.75
CA ALA A 856 33.04 6.80 23.20
C ALA A 856 34.44 6.61 23.82
N SER A 857 35.32 5.87 23.16
CA SER A 857 36.72 5.68 23.59
C SER A 857 37.53 6.98 23.58
N PHE A 858 37.10 7.97 22.78
CA PHE A 858 37.72 9.30 22.66
C PHE A 858 36.97 10.40 23.44
N GLY A 859 35.91 10.05 24.18
CA GLY A 859 35.12 11.00 24.96
C GLY A 859 34.02 11.73 24.20
N PHE A 860 33.64 11.23 23.03
CA PHE A 860 32.58 11.78 22.20
C PHE A 860 31.43 10.78 22.04
N GLN A 861 30.30 11.27 21.52
CA GLN A 861 29.15 10.46 21.15
C GLN A 861 28.50 11.08 19.92
N GLN A 862 28.02 10.20 19.05
CA GLN A 862 27.26 10.57 17.88
C GLN A 862 25.78 10.73 18.27
N TYR A 863 25.23 11.91 18.00
CA TYR A 863 23.83 12.25 18.22
C TYR A 863 23.13 12.43 16.88
N HIS A 864 21.90 11.96 16.78
CA HIS A 864 21.02 12.19 15.63
C HIS A 864 19.85 13.03 16.11
N ILE A 865 19.49 14.05 15.35
CA ILE A 865 18.32 14.88 15.63
C ILE A 865 17.43 14.94 14.40
N PHE A 866 16.21 14.46 14.58
CA PHE A 866 15.10 14.80 13.72
C PHE A 866 14.41 16.05 14.26
N PHE A 867 14.13 17.05 13.43
CA PHE A 867 13.27 18.15 13.83
C PHE A 867 12.47 18.74 12.66
N HIS A 868 11.24 19.18 12.95
CA HIS A 868 10.35 19.87 12.03
C HIS A 868 9.96 21.23 12.64
N PRO A 869 10.36 22.34 12.01
CA PRO A 869 10.01 23.67 12.48
C PRO A 869 8.70 24.19 11.88
N THR A 870 8.02 25.08 12.60
CA THR A 870 6.84 25.81 12.09
C THR A 870 7.18 27.10 11.36
N ASP A 871 8.35 27.66 11.64
CA ASP A 871 8.85 28.88 11.03
C ASP A 871 10.36 28.76 10.79
N MET A 872 10.73 28.55 9.53
CA MET A 872 12.12 28.49 9.11
C MET A 872 12.81 29.86 9.10
N SER A 873 12.07 30.95 8.89
CA SER A 873 12.65 32.30 8.83
C SER A 873 13.24 32.75 10.18
N ALA A 874 12.75 32.15 11.27
CA ALA A 874 13.25 32.38 12.63
C ALA A 874 14.45 31.49 13.01
N ILE A 875 14.93 30.63 12.10
CA ILE A 875 16.04 29.70 12.34
C ILE A 875 17.31 30.19 11.64
N ASP A 876 18.30 30.57 12.44
CA ASP A 876 19.68 30.70 12.00
C ASP A 876 20.28 29.33 11.70
N LEU A 877 20.45 29.03 10.40
CA LEU A 877 20.97 27.74 9.93
C LEU A 877 22.45 27.52 10.29
N GLN A 878 23.24 28.60 10.43
CA GLN A 878 24.65 28.48 10.82
C GLN A 878 24.78 28.06 12.29
N LEU A 879 23.94 28.60 13.17
CA LEU A 879 23.85 28.13 14.57
C LEU A 879 23.22 26.75 14.69
N LEU A 880 22.23 26.44 13.84
CA LEU A 880 21.59 25.14 13.81
C LEU A 880 22.61 24.05 13.51
N PHE A 881 23.30 24.13 12.36
CA PHE A 881 24.29 23.12 11.98
C PHE A 881 25.54 23.19 12.86
N GLY A 882 25.87 24.35 13.42
CA GLY A 882 27.03 24.54 14.29
C GLY A 882 28.33 24.14 13.57
N ASN A 883 29.35 23.76 14.33
CA ASN A 883 30.64 23.28 13.81
C ASN A 883 30.95 21.82 14.13
N SER A 884 29.93 21.03 14.49
CA SER A 884 30.10 19.62 14.85
C SER A 884 29.16 18.66 14.12
N PHE A 885 28.45 19.13 13.10
CA PHE A 885 27.65 18.27 12.22
C PHE A 885 28.53 17.25 11.48
N GLN A 886 28.02 16.06 11.24
CA GLN A 886 28.64 15.00 10.44
C GLN A 886 27.88 14.75 9.14
N SER A 887 26.55 14.87 9.18
CA SER A 887 25.70 14.82 8.01
C SER A 887 24.44 15.63 8.25
N VAL A 888 23.92 16.23 7.18
CA VAL A 888 22.63 16.93 7.17
C VAL A 888 21.80 16.29 6.08
N GLN A 889 20.58 15.89 6.42
CA GLN A 889 19.58 15.45 5.47
C GLN A 889 18.30 16.22 5.70
N PHE A 890 17.49 16.40 4.66
CA PHE A 890 16.23 17.12 4.76
C PHE A 890 15.15 16.54 3.84
N SER A 891 13.89 16.68 4.23
CA SER A 891 12.76 16.33 3.37
C SER A 891 12.56 17.42 2.32
N PRO A 892 12.50 17.07 1.02
CA PRO A 892 12.23 18.06 -0.02
C PRO A 892 10.77 18.50 0.04
N LYS A 893 10.53 19.74 0.48
CA LYS A 893 9.26 20.40 0.23
C LYS A 893 9.50 21.79 -0.34
N ILE A 894 8.77 22.11 -1.39
CA ILE A 894 8.78 23.44 -1.99
C ILE A 894 7.73 24.28 -1.26
N ASN A 895 8.10 25.49 -0.84
CA ASN A 895 7.22 26.48 -0.20
C ASN A 895 6.51 26.01 1.07
N SER A 896 7.14 25.11 1.82
CA SER A 896 6.78 24.74 3.19
C SER A 896 8.04 24.39 3.98
N THR A 897 7.94 24.35 5.31
CA THR A 897 9.09 24.09 6.17
C THR A 897 9.60 22.65 5.97
N PRO A 898 10.88 22.44 5.65
CA PRO A 898 11.44 21.10 5.53
C PRO A 898 11.68 20.49 6.91
N SER A 899 11.51 19.18 7.02
CA SER A 899 12.01 18.41 8.16
C SER A 899 13.49 18.10 7.94
N PHE A 900 14.27 18.12 9.01
CA PHE A 900 15.70 17.78 8.97
C PHE A 900 16.01 16.52 9.77
N LEU A 901 16.98 15.75 9.29
CA LEU A 901 17.68 14.71 10.04
C LEU A 901 19.17 15.05 10.04
N ILE A 902 19.69 15.50 11.17
CA ILE A 902 21.08 15.94 11.30
C ILE A 902 21.81 14.99 12.23
N THR A 903 23.05 14.64 11.87
CA THR A 903 23.94 13.88 12.73
C THR A 903 25.02 14.82 13.27
N TYR A 904 25.24 14.82 14.57
CA TYR A 904 26.26 15.60 15.26
C TYR A 904 27.25 14.69 15.97
N LEU A 905 28.47 15.19 16.09
CA LEU A 905 29.38 14.74 17.12
C LEU A 905 29.30 15.71 18.30
N PHE A 906 29.23 15.20 19.53
CA PHE A 906 29.33 16.02 20.75
C PHE A 906 30.13 15.30 21.83
N PRO A 907 30.61 16.01 22.87
CA PRO A 907 31.15 15.38 24.06
C PRO A 907 30.15 14.39 24.67
N TYR A 908 30.66 13.27 25.16
CA TYR A 908 29.85 12.16 25.68
C TYR A 908 28.87 12.61 26.77
N ASN A 909 27.59 12.23 26.64
CA ASN A 909 26.48 12.65 27.52
C ASN A 909 26.33 14.16 27.73
N ARG A 910 26.87 14.99 26.82
CA ARG A 910 26.81 16.46 26.90
C ARG A 910 26.54 17.08 25.52
N PRO A 911 25.41 16.74 24.87
CA PRO A 911 25.05 17.37 23.61
C PRO A 911 24.84 18.88 23.79
N ASN A 912 25.26 19.69 22.82
CA ASN A 912 25.02 21.13 22.88
C ASN A 912 23.60 21.48 22.41
N MET A 913 22.62 21.29 23.29
CA MET A 913 21.22 21.56 22.96
C MET A 913 20.79 23.00 23.21
N LYS A 914 21.72 23.94 23.49
CA LYS A 914 21.34 25.32 23.86
C LYS A 914 20.50 26.03 22.80
N TYR A 915 20.90 25.92 21.54
CA TYR A 915 20.18 26.54 20.43
C TYR A 915 18.82 25.87 20.20
N TYR A 916 18.77 24.54 20.16
CA TYR A 916 17.53 23.78 20.06
C TYR A 916 16.56 24.07 21.22
N ASN A 917 17.05 24.10 22.45
CA ASN A 917 16.25 24.43 23.63
C ASN A 917 15.74 25.88 23.57
N TRP A 918 16.51 26.81 23.00
CA TRP A 918 16.03 28.16 22.76
C TRP A 918 14.91 28.18 21.71
N LEU A 919 15.08 27.48 20.58
CA LEU A 919 14.06 27.35 19.55
C LEU A 919 12.77 26.67 20.07
N LEU A 920 12.92 25.62 20.88
CA LEU A 920 11.84 24.84 21.44
C LEU A 920 11.11 25.58 22.57
N LEU A 921 11.84 26.02 23.60
CA LEU A 921 11.26 26.52 24.86
C LEU A 921 10.98 28.02 24.82
N SER A 922 11.86 28.80 24.17
CA SER A 922 11.74 30.26 24.16
C SER A 922 10.99 30.76 22.92
N LYS A 923 11.37 30.29 21.73
CA LYS A 923 10.73 30.68 20.47
C LYS A 923 9.46 29.90 20.17
N LYS A 924 9.35 28.65 20.63
CA LYS A 924 8.22 27.74 20.40
C LYS A 924 7.90 27.54 18.91
N ILE A 925 8.95 27.45 18.08
CA ILE A 925 8.83 27.28 16.62
C ILE A 925 9.15 25.86 16.15
N ILE A 926 9.17 24.89 17.07
CA ILE A 926 9.42 23.48 16.77
C ILE A 926 8.15 22.70 17.07
N SER A 927 7.59 22.02 16.08
CA SER A 927 6.40 21.19 16.25
C SER A 927 6.72 19.71 16.44
N GLU A 928 7.85 19.26 15.90
CA GLU A 928 8.32 17.88 16.04
C GLU A 928 9.82 17.86 16.30
N TYR A 929 10.26 17.03 17.23
CA TYR A 929 11.66 16.92 17.63
C TYR A 929 11.95 15.52 18.17
N CYS A 930 13.08 14.94 17.81
CA CYS A 930 13.59 13.70 18.38
C CYS A 930 15.13 13.69 18.31
N LEU A 931 15.78 13.83 19.46
CA LEU A 931 17.22 13.68 19.64
C LEU A 931 17.50 12.28 20.17
N PHE A 932 18.40 11.54 19.53
CA PHE A 932 18.73 10.19 19.94
C PHE A 932 20.18 9.80 19.67
N THR A 933 20.62 8.74 20.35
CA THR A 933 21.91 8.09 20.12
C THR A 933 21.70 6.60 19.91
N ILE A 934 22.62 5.97 19.17
CA ILE A 934 22.54 4.54 18.87
C ILE A 934 23.25 3.74 19.95
N LYS A 935 22.54 2.78 20.55
CA LYS A 935 23.10 1.84 21.53
C LYS A 935 23.63 0.59 20.84
N ARG A 936 22.85 0.07 19.90
CA ARG A 936 23.18 -1.12 19.13
C ARG A 936 22.75 -0.96 17.68
N ARG A 937 23.58 -1.44 16.77
CA ARG A 937 23.27 -1.53 15.34
C ARG A 937 23.21 -2.99 14.93
N HIS A 938 22.10 -3.39 14.31
CA HIS A 938 21.91 -4.71 13.75
C HIS A 938 21.82 -4.63 12.23
N PHE A 939 22.67 -5.39 11.56
CA PHE A 939 22.65 -5.53 10.10
C PHE A 939 21.81 -6.76 9.74
N LEU A 940 20.57 -6.51 9.33
CA LEU A 940 19.60 -7.55 8.95
C LEU A 940 19.61 -7.66 7.42
N HIS A 941 20.63 -8.33 6.89
CA HIS A 941 20.71 -8.65 5.46
C HIS A 941 20.12 -10.02 5.20
N ASN A 942 19.17 -10.08 4.27
CA ASN A 942 18.57 -11.34 3.85
C ASN A 942 18.31 -11.29 2.34
N PHE A 943 19.36 -11.57 1.58
CA PHE A 943 19.30 -11.51 0.13
C PHE A 943 18.77 -12.78 -0.53
N THR A 944 18.42 -13.84 0.22
CA THR A 944 18.09 -15.15 -0.39
C THR A 944 16.62 -15.50 -0.35
N HIS A 945 15.89 -15.03 0.68
CA HIS A 945 14.49 -15.40 0.89
C HIS A 945 13.50 -14.74 -0.07
N THR A 946 13.97 -13.74 -0.82
CA THR A 946 13.14 -12.83 -1.64
C THR A 946 13.67 -12.73 -3.06
N LEU A 947 14.37 -13.78 -3.54
CA LEU A 947 14.84 -13.88 -4.92
C LEU A 947 13.97 -14.85 -5.71
N GLU A 948 13.67 -14.49 -6.96
CA GLU A 948 13.00 -15.35 -7.93
C GLU A 948 13.80 -15.39 -9.22
N ARG A 949 13.87 -16.57 -9.85
CA ARG A 949 14.50 -16.75 -11.16
C ARG A 949 13.49 -16.49 -12.27
N LYS A 950 13.75 -15.50 -13.12
CA LYS A 950 12.99 -15.21 -14.35
C LYS A 950 13.91 -15.44 -15.56
N GLY A 951 13.84 -16.63 -16.16
CA GLY A 951 14.74 -17.04 -17.26
C GLY A 951 16.18 -17.22 -16.78
N GLU A 952 17.13 -16.50 -17.39
CA GLU A 952 18.54 -16.44 -16.96
C GLU A 952 18.81 -15.38 -15.88
N GLN A 953 17.82 -14.53 -15.58
CA GLN A 953 17.96 -13.42 -14.63
C GLN A 953 17.37 -13.79 -13.26
N ILE A 954 17.90 -13.19 -12.21
CA ILE A 954 17.30 -13.21 -10.87
C ILE A 954 16.78 -11.81 -10.56
N ILE A 955 15.57 -11.77 -10.02
CA ILE A 955 14.90 -10.54 -9.61
C ILE A 955 14.47 -10.63 -8.15
N TRP A 956 14.28 -9.48 -7.51
CA TRP A 956 13.62 -9.43 -6.21
C TRP A 956 12.14 -9.79 -6.35
N ASN A 957 11.67 -10.71 -5.53
CA ASN A 957 10.27 -11.01 -5.31
C ASN A 957 9.92 -10.70 -3.84
N LEU A 958 9.36 -9.50 -3.64
CA LEU A 958 8.78 -9.07 -2.37
C LEU A 958 7.26 -9.09 -2.47
N ASP A 959 6.68 -10.25 -2.21
CA ASP A 959 5.23 -10.45 -2.17
C ASP A 959 4.65 -9.98 -0.82
N LEU A 960 3.65 -9.09 -0.88
CA LEU A 960 2.99 -8.56 0.31
C LEU A 960 2.29 -9.65 1.14
N SER A 961 1.70 -10.66 0.48
CA SER A 961 0.99 -11.74 1.16
C SER A 961 1.97 -12.58 1.98
N LEU A 962 3.11 -12.94 1.38
CA LEU A 962 4.19 -13.65 2.08
C LEU A 962 4.76 -12.83 3.25
N PHE A 963 4.93 -11.52 3.08
CA PHE A 963 5.36 -10.64 4.16
C PHE A 963 4.32 -10.58 5.31
N THR A 964 3.03 -10.49 4.97
CA THR A 964 1.94 -10.48 5.95
C THR A 964 1.87 -11.78 6.74
N ILE A 965 2.05 -12.93 6.07
CA ILE A 965 2.14 -14.25 6.71
C ILE A 965 3.33 -14.30 7.66
N HIS A 966 4.51 -13.85 7.22
CA HIS A 966 5.70 -13.79 8.06
C HIS A 966 5.48 -12.95 9.33
N ILE A 967 4.81 -11.81 9.22
CA ILE A 967 4.42 -11.00 10.38
C ILE A 967 3.52 -11.80 11.31
N GLN A 968 2.46 -12.42 10.79
CA GLN A 968 1.52 -13.19 11.59
C GLN A 968 2.22 -14.35 12.31
N ASP A 969 3.11 -15.08 11.64
CA ASP A 969 3.92 -16.14 12.25
C ASP A 969 4.82 -15.61 13.38
N VAL A 970 5.48 -14.46 13.18
CA VAL A 970 6.32 -13.83 14.21
C VAL A 970 5.49 -13.37 15.42
N LEU A 971 4.27 -12.91 15.19
CA LEU A 971 3.41 -12.36 16.24
C LEU A 971 2.63 -13.43 17.02
N PHE A 972 2.15 -14.47 16.34
CA PHE A 972 1.11 -15.39 16.82
C PHE A 972 1.55 -16.86 16.92
N ASN A 973 2.63 -17.29 16.25
CA ASN A 973 3.03 -18.70 16.26
C ASN A 973 4.05 -18.99 17.38
N PRO A 974 3.72 -19.80 18.41
CA PRO A 974 4.67 -20.09 19.49
C PRO A 974 5.92 -20.84 19.02
N LYS A 975 5.79 -21.65 17.95
CA LYS A 975 6.91 -22.39 17.37
C LYS A 975 7.90 -21.47 16.65
N SER A 976 7.47 -20.30 16.17
CA SER A 976 8.37 -19.32 15.54
C SER A 976 9.37 -18.73 16.55
N GLN A 977 9.10 -18.84 17.85
CA GLN A 977 10.03 -18.40 18.89
C GLN A 977 11.23 -19.33 19.06
N THR A 978 11.08 -20.63 18.74
CA THR A 978 12.11 -21.67 18.91
C THR A 978 12.67 -22.18 17.58
N ASP A 979 12.00 -21.90 16.46
CA ASP A 979 12.40 -22.34 15.13
C ASP A 979 13.69 -21.63 14.66
N LYS A 980 14.67 -22.44 14.25
CA LYS A 980 15.99 -21.98 13.76
C LYS A 980 15.88 -21.10 12.52
N ARG A 981 14.83 -21.21 11.71
CA ARG A 981 14.56 -20.32 10.56
C ARG A 981 14.41 -18.85 10.99
N PHE A 982 13.82 -18.63 12.17
CA PHE A 982 13.68 -17.31 12.79
C PHE A 982 14.87 -16.95 13.71
N SER A 983 15.89 -17.81 13.82
CA SER A 983 17.06 -17.54 14.67
C SER A 983 17.88 -16.35 14.16
N THR A 984 18.36 -15.55 15.11
CA THR A 984 18.87 -14.19 14.93
C THR A 984 20.40 -14.17 14.92
N LYS A 985 21.04 -14.84 13.95
CA LYS A 985 22.46 -14.57 13.70
C LYS A 985 22.57 -13.39 12.73
N TYR A 986 22.67 -12.18 13.29
CA TYR A 986 23.00 -10.96 12.56
C TYR A 986 24.20 -10.28 13.19
N LYS A 987 24.99 -9.58 12.37
CA LYS A 987 26.12 -8.79 12.84
C LYS A 987 25.58 -7.66 13.73
N THR A 988 25.99 -7.66 14.98
CA THR A 988 25.59 -6.67 15.97
C THR A 988 26.80 -5.89 16.43
N TYR A 989 26.70 -4.57 16.38
CA TYR A 989 27.66 -3.68 17.00
C TYR A 989 27.03 -3.05 18.22
N THR A 990 27.75 -3.03 19.33
CA THR A 990 27.31 -2.37 20.56
C THR A 990 28.18 -1.14 20.77
N TYR A 991 27.53 0.02 20.78
CA TYR A 991 28.15 1.29 21.14
C TYR A 991 28.12 1.32 22.68
N LEU A 992 29.29 1.28 23.32
CA LEU A 992 29.44 1.01 24.76
C LEU A 992 28.58 1.96 25.64
N LYS A 993 27.84 1.40 26.60
CA LYS A 993 26.95 2.14 27.51
C LYS A 993 27.68 2.90 28.64
N LYS A 994 29.01 2.76 28.75
CA LYS A 994 29.83 3.40 29.79
C LYS A 994 31.16 3.83 29.18
N ILE A 995 31.59 5.07 29.47
CA ILE A 995 32.92 5.60 29.12
C ILE A 995 33.97 4.56 29.56
N PRO A 996 34.79 4.01 28.64
CA PRO A 996 35.93 3.21 29.05
C PRO A 996 36.84 4.11 29.88
N LYS A 997 37.05 3.76 31.16
CA LYS A 997 38.08 4.40 31.98
C LYS A 997 39.36 3.55 31.86
N PRO A 998 40.51 4.13 31.43
CA PRO A 998 40.72 5.52 31.04
C PRO A 998 40.29 5.86 29.60
N MET A 999 39.72 7.03 29.41
CA MET A 999 39.40 7.63 28.11
C MET A 999 40.69 8.08 27.41
N LEU A 1000 40.76 7.97 26.08
CA LEU A 1000 41.91 8.44 25.30
C LEU A 1000 41.93 9.98 25.30
N MET A 1001 42.95 10.57 25.91
CA MET A 1001 43.11 12.04 26.03
C MET A 1001 43.57 12.67 24.70
N PRO A 1002 43.42 14.00 24.51
CA PRO A 1002 43.86 14.68 23.29
C PRO A 1002 45.35 14.44 22.97
N GLU A 1003 46.20 14.27 23.98
CA GLU A 1003 47.63 14.00 23.77
C GLU A 1003 47.93 12.53 23.40
N SER A 1004 46.92 11.66 23.42
CA SER A 1004 47.11 10.25 23.04
C SER A 1004 47.45 10.12 21.56
N LYS A 1005 48.34 9.16 21.25
CA LYS A 1005 48.73 8.87 19.86
C LYS A 1005 47.52 8.49 19.01
N GLU A 1006 46.59 7.74 19.58
CA GLU A 1006 45.37 7.27 18.94
C GLU A 1006 44.44 8.43 18.57
N PHE A 1007 44.27 9.42 19.46
CA PHE A 1007 43.46 10.60 19.16
C PHE A 1007 44.13 11.48 18.10
N GLY A 1008 45.44 11.72 18.19
CA GLY A 1008 46.20 12.42 17.16
C GLY A 1008 46.09 11.74 15.79
N GLN A 1009 46.12 10.41 15.77
CA GLN A 1009 45.90 9.61 14.58
C GLN A 1009 44.49 9.77 14.01
N LEU A 1010 43.44 9.62 14.82
CA LEU A 1010 42.05 9.77 14.37
C LEU A 1010 41.75 11.19 13.87
N SER A 1011 42.15 12.21 14.62
CA SER A 1011 41.92 13.62 14.28
C SER A 1011 42.72 14.10 13.06
N SER A 1012 43.78 13.38 12.67
CA SER A 1012 44.54 13.64 11.45
C SER A 1012 43.83 13.18 10.17
N LEU A 1013 42.85 12.27 10.27
CA LEU A 1013 42.11 11.75 9.12
C LEU A 1013 41.07 12.77 8.64
N PRO A 1014 41.00 13.07 7.33
CA PRO A 1014 39.90 13.84 6.75
C PRO A 1014 38.56 13.11 6.91
N THR A 1015 37.48 13.86 7.12
CA THR A 1015 36.12 13.29 7.27
C THR A 1015 35.69 12.51 6.02
N ALA A 1016 35.99 13.03 4.82
CA ALA A 1016 35.71 12.34 3.56
C ALA A 1016 36.41 10.96 3.48
N LEU A 1017 37.64 10.87 4.00
CA LEU A 1017 38.39 9.61 4.05
C LEU A 1017 37.76 8.59 5.00
N LEU A 1018 37.18 9.04 6.13
CA LEU A 1018 36.47 8.14 7.04
C LEU A 1018 35.22 7.53 6.39
N ASN A 1019 34.58 8.28 5.51
CA ASN A 1019 33.34 7.87 4.86
C ASN A 1019 33.59 6.89 3.69
N ASP A 1020 34.74 6.96 3.02
CA ASP A 1020 35.12 5.99 1.99
C ASP A 1020 36.62 5.62 1.98
N ILE A 1021 36.91 4.43 2.48
CA ILE A 1021 38.24 3.80 2.53
C ILE A 1021 38.39 2.65 1.51
N LYS A 1022 37.44 2.48 0.59
CA LYS A 1022 37.34 1.29 -0.29
C LYS A 1022 38.65 0.97 -1.03
N TYR A 1023 39.39 1.99 -1.45
CA TYR A 1023 40.62 1.85 -2.25
C TYR A 1023 41.91 2.21 -1.50
N LEU A 1024 41.83 2.38 -0.19
CA LEU A 1024 42.94 2.88 0.61
C LEU A 1024 44.15 1.91 0.60
N GLY A 1025 45.37 2.46 0.60
CA GLY A 1025 46.62 1.71 0.45
C GLY A 1025 46.88 1.20 -0.98
N SER A 1026 46.31 1.86 -1.99
CA SER A 1026 46.59 1.57 -3.41
C SER A 1026 47.60 2.54 -4.04
N LEU A 1027 47.78 3.72 -3.45
CA LEU A 1027 48.81 4.69 -3.82
C LEU A 1027 49.78 4.89 -2.65
N PRO A 1028 51.06 5.24 -2.89
CA PRO A 1028 52.05 5.44 -1.82
C PRO A 1028 51.60 6.46 -0.77
N LYS A 1029 50.91 7.53 -1.20
CA LYS A 1029 50.36 8.58 -0.33
C LYS A 1029 49.25 8.11 0.62
N ASP A 1030 48.63 6.96 0.34
CA ASP A 1030 47.51 6.41 1.14
C ASP A 1030 47.99 5.35 2.14
N GLU A 1031 49.26 4.93 2.10
CA GLU A 1031 49.79 3.89 3.01
C GLU A 1031 49.80 4.33 4.48
N ASP A 1032 50.04 5.62 4.73
CA ASP A 1032 50.02 6.19 6.07
C ASP A 1032 48.60 6.14 6.67
N TYR A 1033 47.61 6.59 5.91
CA TYR A 1033 46.21 6.51 6.30
C TYR A 1033 45.73 5.06 6.51
N TYR A 1034 46.19 4.13 5.66
CA TYR A 1034 45.86 2.71 5.78
C TYR A 1034 46.41 2.16 7.08
N THR A 1035 47.66 2.51 7.40
CA THR A 1035 48.33 2.11 8.63
C THR A 1035 47.64 2.68 9.86
N ILE A 1036 47.19 3.94 9.80
CA ILE A 1036 46.42 4.58 10.87
C ILE A 1036 45.13 3.81 11.13
N ILE A 1037 44.26 3.67 10.11
CA ILE A 1037 42.94 3.04 10.28
C ILE A 1037 43.09 1.57 10.71
N ARG A 1038 44.06 0.85 10.16
CA ARG A 1038 44.39 -0.52 10.57
C ARG A 1038 44.78 -0.60 12.04
N THR A 1039 45.59 0.35 12.52
CA THR A 1039 46.03 0.43 13.93
C THR A 1039 44.86 0.74 14.87
N LEU A 1040 43.93 1.61 14.47
CA LEU A 1040 42.73 1.91 15.26
C LEU A 1040 41.82 0.68 15.36
N LEU A 1041 41.57 0.02 14.23
CA LEU A 1041 40.78 -1.22 14.17
C LEU A 1041 41.41 -2.36 14.99
N SER A 1042 42.74 -2.54 14.97
CA SER A 1042 43.40 -3.62 15.72
C SER A 1042 43.34 -3.42 17.24
N LYS A 1043 43.12 -2.18 17.69
CA LYS A 1043 42.86 -1.80 19.08
C LYS A 1043 41.37 -1.81 19.46
N ASN A 1044 40.49 -2.24 18.57
CA ASN A 1044 39.03 -2.18 18.71
C ASN A 1044 38.49 -0.74 18.91
N LEU A 1045 39.15 0.28 18.33
CA LEU A 1045 38.75 1.70 18.42
C LEU A 1045 37.84 2.14 17.26
N GLY A 1046 37.14 1.19 16.64
CA GLY A 1046 36.20 1.41 15.55
C GLY A 1046 35.91 0.13 14.78
N TRP A 1047 35.09 0.24 13.73
CA TRP A 1047 34.79 -0.86 12.82
C TRP A 1047 34.57 -0.36 11.40
N LEU A 1048 34.43 -1.32 10.47
CA LEU A 1048 34.12 -1.04 9.07
C LEU A 1048 32.65 -1.33 8.78
N GLU A 1049 32.00 -0.41 8.07
CA GLU A 1049 30.65 -0.55 7.52
C GLU A 1049 30.73 -0.48 5.99
N ALA A 1050 30.11 -1.45 5.31
CA ALA A 1050 30.13 -1.50 3.86
C ALA A 1050 28.79 -1.00 3.30
N GLU A 1051 28.83 -0.06 2.38
CA GLU A 1051 27.67 0.34 1.58
C GLU A 1051 27.63 -0.52 0.33
N THR A 1052 26.49 -1.14 0.04
CA THR A 1052 26.33 -1.95 -1.17
C THR A 1052 25.65 -1.16 -2.29
N GLU A 1053 26.10 -1.39 -3.51
CA GLU A 1053 25.47 -0.97 -4.78
C GLU A 1053 25.20 -2.20 -5.66
N HIS A 1054 24.63 -1.97 -6.84
CA HIS A 1054 24.40 -3.01 -7.83
C HIS A 1054 23.43 -4.13 -7.42
N LEU A 1055 22.53 -3.82 -6.47
CA LEU A 1055 21.50 -4.73 -5.97
C LEU A 1055 20.08 -4.37 -6.45
N GLY A 1056 19.87 -3.32 -7.24
CA GLY A 1056 18.51 -2.93 -7.66
C GLY A 1056 17.58 -2.50 -6.52
N LEU A 1057 18.13 -2.04 -5.38
CA LEU A 1057 17.36 -1.57 -4.21
C LEU A 1057 17.29 -0.02 -4.22
N HIS A 1058 16.37 0.53 -5.01
CA HIS A 1058 16.35 1.96 -5.36
C HIS A 1058 15.50 2.85 -4.44
N GLN A 1059 14.64 2.25 -3.60
CA GLN A 1059 13.76 2.99 -2.68
C GLN A 1059 14.20 2.81 -1.22
N GLN A 1060 14.12 3.86 -0.42
CA GLN A 1060 14.42 3.82 1.01
C GLN A 1060 13.23 4.32 1.82
N VAL A 1061 12.90 3.62 2.91
CA VAL A 1061 11.94 4.08 3.92
C VAL A 1061 12.62 4.05 5.28
N ILE A 1062 12.43 5.10 6.05
CA ILE A 1062 13.01 5.26 7.38
C ILE A 1062 11.89 5.37 8.40
N PHE A 1063 11.98 4.54 9.45
CA PHE A 1063 11.08 4.57 10.60
C PHE A 1063 11.84 5.01 11.84
N LEU A 1064 11.35 6.04 12.51
CA LEU A 1064 11.85 6.49 13.82
C LEU A 1064 10.77 6.28 14.87
N LEU A 1065 11.06 5.35 15.79
CA LEU A 1065 10.16 4.86 16.83
C LEU A 1065 10.76 5.19 18.20
N PRO A 1066 10.50 6.38 18.79
CA PRO A 1066 11.17 6.82 20.01
C PRO A 1066 10.88 5.91 21.20
N LYS A 1067 9.62 5.48 21.40
CA LYS A 1067 9.22 4.74 22.61
C LYS A 1067 8.67 3.36 22.25
N VAL A 1068 9.50 2.33 22.44
CA VAL A 1068 9.19 0.93 22.08
C VAL A 1068 9.48 0.00 23.25
N SER A 1069 8.58 -0.93 23.55
CA SER A 1069 8.84 -1.96 24.58
C SER A 1069 9.91 -2.95 24.12
N GLN A 1070 10.71 -3.50 25.03
CA GLN A 1070 11.75 -4.49 24.66
C GLN A 1070 11.16 -5.69 23.92
N THR A 1071 9.96 -6.16 24.33
CA THR A 1071 9.27 -7.26 23.65
C THR A 1071 8.88 -6.90 22.21
N ALA A 1072 8.39 -5.67 21.98
CA ALA A 1072 8.09 -5.19 20.64
C ALA A 1072 9.36 -5.07 19.79
N LEU A 1073 10.46 -4.57 20.37
CA LEU A 1073 11.76 -4.44 19.69
C LEU A 1073 12.27 -5.79 19.14
N GLU A 1074 12.19 -6.86 19.94
CA GLU A 1074 12.58 -8.21 19.50
C GLU A 1074 11.69 -8.74 18.38
N LYS A 1075 10.38 -8.49 18.45
CA LYS A 1075 9.42 -8.86 17.39
C LYS A 1075 9.72 -8.10 16.10
N LEU A 1076 9.96 -6.79 16.17
CA LEU A 1076 10.30 -5.95 15.02
C LEU A 1076 11.59 -6.45 14.34
N LYS A 1077 12.64 -6.79 15.10
CA LYS A 1077 13.87 -7.36 14.52
C LYS A 1077 13.62 -8.63 13.71
N LYS A 1078 12.70 -9.49 14.17
CA LYS A 1078 12.30 -10.71 13.44
C LYS A 1078 11.46 -10.40 12.19
N VAL A 1079 10.54 -9.43 12.27
CA VAL A 1079 9.74 -8.98 11.12
C VAL A 1079 10.63 -8.40 10.04
N PHE A 1080 11.47 -7.43 10.38
CA PHE A 1080 12.32 -6.72 9.41
C PHE A 1080 13.41 -7.59 8.78
N LYS A 1081 13.77 -8.73 9.38
CA LYS A 1081 14.69 -9.72 8.79
C LYS A 1081 14.16 -10.33 7.48
N TYR A 1082 12.86 -10.27 7.22
CA TYR A 1082 12.29 -10.75 5.96
C TYR A 1082 12.75 -9.90 4.76
N LEU A 1083 13.00 -8.61 4.97
CA LEU A 1083 13.31 -7.67 3.91
C LEU A 1083 14.78 -7.79 3.45
N PRO A 1084 15.10 -7.42 2.19
CA PRO A 1084 16.41 -7.70 1.60
C PRO A 1084 17.57 -7.05 2.34
N ARG A 1085 17.40 -5.78 2.68
CA ARG A 1085 18.41 -4.96 3.36
C ARG A 1085 17.72 -4.10 4.41
N VAL A 1086 18.06 -4.32 5.67
CA VAL A 1086 17.63 -3.47 6.79
C VAL A 1086 18.80 -3.17 7.72
N ILE A 1087 18.92 -1.90 8.11
CA ILE A 1087 19.72 -1.49 9.27
C ILE A 1087 18.74 -1.16 10.38
N PHE A 1088 18.86 -1.88 11.50
CA PHE A 1088 18.01 -1.72 12.67
C PHE A 1088 18.86 -1.23 13.83
N ASP A 1089 18.66 0.04 14.20
CA ASP A 1089 19.38 0.69 15.29
C ASP A 1089 18.49 0.72 16.55
N GLU A 1090 18.95 0.15 17.67
CA GLU A 1090 18.34 0.33 18.99
C GLU A 1090 18.81 1.68 19.54
N ILE A 1091 17.88 2.57 19.89
CA ILE A 1091 18.18 3.96 20.25
C ILE A 1091 17.68 4.34 21.65
N GLU A 1092 18.30 5.36 22.24
CA GLU A 1092 17.83 6.09 23.44
C GLU A 1092 17.97 7.59 23.22
N GLY A 1093 17.17 8.39 23.92
CA GLY A 1093 17.16 9.83 23.73
C GLY A 1093 15.94 10.52 24.28
N GLU A 1094 15.56 11.61 23.63
CA GLU A 1094 14.45 12.47 24.01
C GLU A 1094 13.69 12.97 22.78
N TYR A 1095 12.38 13.21 22.92
CA TYR A 1095 11.54 13.65 21.83
C TYR A 1095 10.40 14.54 22.32
N TYR A 1096 9.88 15.36 21.42
CA TYR A 1096 8.83 16.33 21.68
C TYR A 1096 7.91 16.42 20.47
N LEU A 1097 6.62 16.44 20.75
CA LEU A 1097 5.57 16.77 19.79
C LEU A 1097 4.82 17.98 20.36
N HIS A 1098 4.29 18.86 19.51
CA HIS A 1098 3.67 20.13 19.92
C HIS A 1098 2.61 20.02 21.04
N SER A 1099 1.96 18.87 21.18
CA SER A 1099 0.97 18.66 22.25
C SER A 1099 1.57 18.26 23.61
N PHE A 1100 2.89 18.12 23.73
CA PHE A 1100 3.54 17.71 24.96
C PHE A 1100 3.81 18.93 25.82
N ASP A 1101 3.55 18.82 27.13
CA ASP A 1101 3.90 19.88 28.08
C ASP A 1101 5.42 20.01 28.26
N THR A 1102 6.13 18.89 28.10
CA THR A 1102 7.58 18.78 28.28
C THR A 1102 8.19 17.79 27.31
N VAL A 1103 9.50 17.90 27.06
CA VAL A 1103 10.26 16.88 26.33
C VAL A 1103 10.18 15.53 27.06
N GLU A 1104 9.82 14.46 26.35
CA GLU A 1104 9.80 13.09 26.88
C GLU A 1104 11.15 12.39 26.64
N THR A 1105 11.69 11.71 27.66
CA THR A 1105 12.89 10.86 27.53
C THR A 1105 12.52 9.40 27.32
N PHE A 1106 13.34 8.65 26.58
CA PHE A 1106 13.19 7.21 26.36
C PHE A 1106 14.52 6.45 26.39
N ASP A 1107 14.50 5.26 26.99
CA ASP A 1107 15.67 4.37 27.08
C ASP A 1107 15.68 3.28 25.99
N THR A 1108 14.55 3.11 25.30
CA THR A 1108 14.35 2.05 24.30
C THR A 1108 13.45 2.56 23.17
N GLY A 1109 14.07 2.78 22.02
CA GLY A 1109 13.42 3.07 20.75
C GLY A 1109 14.10 2.32 19.60
N ALA A 1110 13.62 2.55 18.39
CA ALA A 1110 14.21 2.01 17.16
C ALA A 1110 14.35 3.07 16.07
N TYR A 1111 15.47 3.05 15.36
CA TYR A 1111 15.69 3.77 14.11
C TYR A 1111 15.97 2.73 13.02
N ILE A 1112 15.04 2.60 12.07
CA ILE A 1112 15.01 1.48 11.12
C ILE A 1112 15.11 2.06 9.71
N ARG A 1113 16.13 1.64 8.97
CA ARG A 1113 16.32 1.98 7.55
C ARG A 1113 16.09 0.74 6.71
N VAL A 1114 15.15 0.82 5.78
CA VAL A 1114 14.75 -0.28 4.90
C VAL A 1114 14.99 0.12 3.46
N TRP A 1115 15.61 -0.75 2.68
CA TRP A 1115 15.76 -0.56 1.24
C TRP A 1115 14.89 -1.56 0.49
N PHE A 1116 14.04 -1.03 -0.38
CA PHE A 1116 13.15 -1.80 -1.24
C PHE A 1116 13.66 -1.81 -2.68
N PRO A 1117 13.42 -2.91 -3.42
CA PRO A 1117 13.50 -2.92 -4.87
C PRO A 1117 12.41 -2.04 -5.49
N ASP A 1118 12.36 -2.04 -6.81
CA ASP A 1118 11.37 -1.34 -7.63
C ASP A 1118 9.95 -1.93 -7.48
N ILE A 1119 9.30 -1.63 -6.35
CA ILE A 1119 7.94 -2.06 -6.00
C ILE A 1119 7.06 -0.90 -5.50
N ASP A 1120 5.74 -1.07 -5.55
CA ASP A 1120 4.80 -0.19 -4.86
C ASP A 1120 4.82 -0.47 -3.35
N ILE A 1121 5.33 0.49 -2.58
CA ILE A 1121 5.43 0.38 -1.12
C ILE A 1121 4.11 0.72 -0.41
N THR A 1122 3.08 1.21 -1.10
CA THR A 1122 1.83 1.69 -0.46
C THR A 1122 1.19 0.61 0.41
N GLU A 1123 1.05 -0.60 -0.12
CA GLU A 1123 0.39 -1.68 0.63
C GLU A 1123 1.24 -2.17 1.80
N PHE A 1124 2.58 -2.11 1.69
CA PHE A 1124 3.49 -2.38 2.82
C PHE A 1124 3.30 -1.37 3.95
N MET A 1125 3.08 -0.09 3.62
CA MET A 1125 2.85 0.97 4.62
C MET A 1125 1.58 0.72 5.45
N ASN A 1126 0.52 0.20 4.82
CA ASN A 1126 -0.70 -0.19 5.54
C ASN A 1126 -0.43 -1.35 6.53
N VAL A 1127 0.32 -2.37 6.10
CA VAL A 1127 0.69 -3.50 6.99
C VAL A 1127 1.60 -3.05 8.13
N PHE A 1128 2.54 -2.13 7.89
CA PHE A 1128 3.36 -1.55 8.97
C PHE A 1128 2.52 -0.74 9.96
N THR A 1129 1.51 -0.01 9.50
CA THR A 1129 0.57 0.73 10.36
C THR A 1129 -0.12 -0.22 11.35
N ASP A 1130 -0.68 -1.31 10.84
CA ASP A 1130 -1.34 -2.34 11.65
C ASP A 1130 -0.35 -3.00 12.64
N LEU A 1131 0.88 -3.27 12.21
CA LEU A 1131 1.93 -3.85 13.05
C LEU A 1131 2.30 -2.94 14.23
N TYR A 1132 2.51 -1.64 13.98
CA TYR A 1132 2.90 -0.69 15.02
C TYR A 1132 1.80 -0.49 16.05
N GLU A 1133 0.55 -0.38 15.62
CA GLU A 1133 -0.60 -0.31 16.51
C GLU A 1133 -0.68 -1.57 17.38
N TYR A 1134 -0.53 -2.76 16.80
CA TYR A 1134 -0.61 -4.02 17.54
C TYR A 1134 0.48 -4.14 18.61
N LEU A 1135 1.66 -3.59 18.32
CA LEU A 1135 2.79 -3.55 19.26
C LEU A 1135 2.69 -2.40 20.28
N GLY A 1136 1.64 -1.58 20.22
CA GLY A 1136 1.42 -0.45 21.14
C GLY A 1136 2.36 0.72 20.91
N ILE A 1137 2.84 0.92 19.68
CA ILE A 1137 3.76 1.99 19.31
C ILE A 1137 2.95 3.18 18.79
N LEU A 1138 2.75 4.19 19.64
CA LEU A 1138 1.82 5.30 19.38
C LEU A 1138 2.40 6.34 18.40
N HIS A 1139 3.65 6.75 18.60
CA HIS A 1139 4.30 7.82 17.83
C HIS A 1139 5.28 7.22 16.83
N VAL A 1140 4.98 7.33 15.53
CA VAL A 1140 5.76 6.76 14.44
C VAL A 1140 6.13 7.85 13.44
N CYS A 1141 7.41 8.23 13.40
CA CYS A 1141 7.93 9.10 12.35
C CYS A 1141 8.31 8.25 11.14
N VAL A 1142 7.80 8.63 9.97
CA VAL A 1142 8.09 7.97 8.69
C VAL A 1142 8.69 9.01 7.76
N LEU A 1143 9.86 8.68 7.22
CA LEU A 1143 10.55 9.49 6.22
C LEU A 1143 10.73 8.62 4.98
N THR A 1144 10.01 8.96 3.93
CA THR A 1144 10.13 8.27 2.63
C THR A 1144 11.11 8.97 1.70
N GLU A 1145 11.54 10.19 2.07
CA GLU A 1145 12.45 11.01 1.29
C GLU A 1145 13.34 11.86 2.21
N LEU A 1146 14.65 11.65 2.11
CA LEU A 1146 15.67 12.48 2.75
C LEU A 1146 16.77 12.77 1.74
N TYR A 1147 16.91 14.02 1.35
CA TYR A 1147 17.93 14.48 0.43
C TYR A 1147 19.19 14.89 1.18
N ASP A 1148 20.33 14.74 0.52
CA ASP A 1148 21.63 15.11 1.07
C ASP A 1148 21.75 16.64 1.15
N GLY A 1149 22.08 17.15 2.35
CA GLY A 1149 22.26 18.56 2.66
C GLY A 1149 23.62 19.12 2.26
N ASN A 1150 24.50 18.37 1.60
CA ASN A 1150 25.82 18.84 1.19
C ASN A 1150 25.79 20.16 0.39
N ASN A 1151 24.83 20.33 -0.51
CA ASN A 1151 24.66 21.59 -1.26
C ASN A 1151 24.19 22.75 -0.37
N LEU A 1152 23.29 22.47 0.58
CA LEU A 1152 22.85 23.45 1.57
C LEU A 1152 24.03 23.91 2.45
N LEU A 1153 24.86 22.97 2.90
CA LEU A 1153 26.06 23.26 3.69
C LEU A 1153 27.06 24.13 2.91
N LYS A 1154 27.32 23.82 1.64
CA LYS A 1154 28.18 24.64 0.76
C LYS A 1154 27.66 26.07 0.60
N ARG A 1155 26.34 26.27 0.55
CA ARG A 1155 25.72 27.61 0.45
C ARG A 1155 25.86 28.42 1.74
N ILE A 1156 25.80 27.77 2.90
CA ILE A 1156 25.86 28.43 4.21
C ILE A 1156 27.29 28.80 4.58
N PHE A 1157 28.23 27.86 4.43
CA PHE A 1157 29.62 28.02 4.87
C PHE A 1157 30.56 28.41 3.72
N LYS A 1158 30.10 29.31 2.84
CA LYS A 1158 30.84 29.79 1.64
C LYS A 1158 32.34 29.91 1.94
N ASP A 1159 33.18 29.44 1.01
CA ASP A 1159 34.65 29.50 1.04
C ASP A 1159 35.40 28.41 1.83
N ILE A 1160 34.71 27.40 2.41
CA ILE A 1160 35.35 26.25 3.08
C ILE A 1160 35.17 24.96 2.27
N ASP A 1161 36.28 24.28 1.97
CA ASP A 1161 36.25 22.92 1.44
C ASP A 1161 35.87 21.94 2.56
N LEU A 1162 34.56 21.72 2.74
CA LEU A 1162 34.00 20.82 3.75
C LEU A 1162 34.49 19.37 3.64
N GLU A 1163 34.99 18.94 2.47
CA GLU A 1163 35.46 17.57 2.28
C GLU A 1163 36.87 17.38 2.87
N HIS A 1164 37.73 18.40 2.72
CA HIS A 1164 39.16 18.32 3.07
C HIS A 1164 39.54 19.08 4.33
N GLU A 1165 38.93 20.23 4.60
CA GLU A 1165 39.32 21.13 5.70
C GLU A 1165 38.50 20.94 6.98
N TYR A 1166 37.26 20.46 6.85
CA TYR A 1166 36.36 20.30 7.98
C TYR A 1166 36.53 18.95 8.69
N ASN A 1167 36.84 19.01 9.99
CA ASN A 1167 36.83 17.84 10.87
C ASN A 1167 36.18 18.20 12.23
N PRO A 1168 34.97 17.67 12.53
CA PRO A 1168 34.25 18.01 13.74
C PRO A 1168 35.00 17.62 15.02
N LEU A 1169 35.92 16.64 14.98
CA LEU A 1169 36.72 16.23 16.15
C LEU A 1169 37.65 17.34 16.66
N ARG A 1170 38.02 18.30 15.81
CA ARG A 1170 38.94 19.38 16.15
C ARG A 1170 38.25 20.61 16.73
N ASN A 1171 36.92 20.61 16.77
CA ASN A 1171 36.10 21.79 17.06
C ASN A 1171 35.63 21.88 18.52
N PHE A 1172 36.18 21.03 19.40
CA PHE A 1172 35.88 21.00 20.83
C PHE A 1172 37.08 21.47 21.66
N HIS A 1173 36.80 22.03 22.84
CA HIS A 1173 37.83 22.47 23.77
C HIS A 1173 38.08 21.41 24.85
N TRP A 1174 39.34 21.08 25.10
CA TRP A 1174 39.70 20.21 26.21
C TRP A 1174 39.82 21.01 27.51
N ASN A 1175 39.14 20.57 28.57
CA ASN A 1175 39.37 21.09 29.91
C ASN A 1175 40.40 20.18 30.62
N PRO A 1176 41.63 20.67 30.85
CA PRO A 1176 42.69 19.86 31.45
C PRO A 1176 42.47 19.55 32.93
N LEU A 1177 41.68 20.37 33.65
CA LEU A 1177 41.39 20.18 35.07
C LEU A 1177 40.39 19.04 35.27
N ASP A 1178 39.27 19.11 34.55
CA ASP A 1178 38.16 18.17 34.69
C ASP A 1178 38.34 16.92 33.78
N LYS A 1179 39.32 16.95 32.87
CA LYS A 1179 39.62 15.91 31.87
C LYS A 1179 38.40 15.53 31.02
N ILE A 1180 37.74 16.54 30.49
CA ILE A 1180 36.52 16.43 29.70
C ILE A 1180 36.59 17.33 28.46
N TRP A 1181 35.90 16.91 27.41
CA TRP A 1181 35.62 17.78 26.27
C TRP A 1181 34.48 18.75 26.57
N MET A 1182 34.60 19.96 26.06
CA MET A 1182 33.61 21.03 26.18
C MET A 1182 33.16 21.50 24.79
N ASN A 1183 31.87 21.78 24.68
CA ASN A 1183 31.28 22.38 23.49
C ASN A 1183 31.70 23.85 23.35
N PRO A 1184 31.83 24.38 22.11
CA PRO A 1184 31.98 25.81 21.90
C PRO A 1184 30.76 26.58 22.42
N LYS A 1185 30.97 27.83 22.83
CA LYS A 1185 29.87 28.72 23.21
C LYS A 1185 29.11 29.17 21.96
N LEU A 1186 27.80 28.96 21.93
CA LEU A 1186 26.91 29.47 20.87
C LEU A 1186 26.32 30.86 21.19
N PHE A 1187 26.43 31.28 22.46
CA PHE A 1187 25.88 32.53 22.95
C PHE A 1187 26.83 33.19 23.93
N THR A 1188 26.88 34.52 23.88
CA THR A 1188 27.52 35.37 24.90
C THR A 1188 26.69 35.43 26.18
N GLU A 1189 27.22 36.05 27.25
CA GLU A 1189 26.48 36.30 28.50
C GLU A 1189 25.22 37.16 28.30
N HIS A 1190 25.21 37.99 27.24
CA HIS A 1190 24.05 38.79 26.83
C HIS A 1190 23.16 38.10 25.78
N PHE A 1191 23.30 36.79 25.61
CA PHE A 1191 22.52 35.97 24.67
C PHE A 1191 22.65 36.40 23.19
N LYS A 1192 23.75 37.07 22.82
CA LYS A 1192 24.07 37.34 21.40
C LYS A 1192 24.69 36.09 20.77
N PRO A 1193 24.30 35.71 19.53
CA PRO A 1193 24.90 34.60 18.79
C PRO A 1193 26.42 34.69 18.69
N VAL A 1194 27.07 33.53 18.79
CA VAL A 1194 28.49 33.32 18.49
C VAL A 1194 28.56 32.19 17.47
N TYR A 1195 29.11 32.48 16.30
CA TYR A 1195 29.25 31.52 15.20
C TYR A 1195 30.60 30.81 15.32
N PRO A 1196 30.64 29.52 15.72
CA PRO A 1196 31.90 28.81 15.85
C PRO A 1196 32.53 28.60 14.46
N SER A 1197 33.84 28.79 14.36
CA SER A 1197 34.56 28.45 13.13
C SER A 1197 34.46 26.94 12.84
N LEU A 1198 34.31 26.58 11.56
CA LEU A 1198 34.37 25.18 11.11
C LEU A 1198 35.80 24.63 11.09
N VAL A 1199 36.78 25.52 10.93
CA VAL A 1199 38.21 25.18 10.89
C VAL A 1199 38.88 25.83 12.11
N PRO A 1200 39.61 25.07 12.94
CA PRO A 1200 40.34 25.64 14.06
C PRO A 1200 41.32 26.72 13.58
N GLU A 1201 41.30 27.90 14.18
CA GLU A 1201 42.35 28.90 13.95
C GLU A 1201 43.70 28.30 14.36
N LYS A 1202 44.73 28.42 13.52
CA LYS A 1202 46.11 28.02 13.88
C LYS A 1202 46.54 28.85 15.09
N ASP A 1203 46.51 28.24 16.27
CA ASP A 1203 47.04 28.71 17.56
C ASP A 1203 47.42 30.20 17.60
N SER A 1204 46.50 31.05 18.05
CA SER A 1204 46.91 32.15 18.92
C SER A 1204 47.38 31.49 20.21
N LYS A 1205 48.70 31.28 20.32
CA LYS A 1205 49.33 30.82 21.56
C LYS A 1205 48.92 31.74 22.72
N GLU A 1206 48.14 31.23 23.66
CA GLU A 1206 48.08 31.71 25.04
C GLU A 1206 48.47 30.59 26.01
#